data_AF-A0A4Q8BBH3-F1
#
_entry.id   AF-A0A4Q8BBH3-F1
#
_cell.length_a   1.000
_cell.length_b   1.000
_cell.length_c   1.000
_cell.angle_alpha   90.00
_cell.angle_beta   90.00
_cell.angle_gamma   90.00
#
_symmetry.space_group_name_H-M   'P 1'
#
loop_
_entity.id
_entity.type
_entity.pdbx_description
1 polymer ?
#
loop_
_entity_poly.entity_id
_entity_poly.type
_entity_poly.pdbx_seq_one_letter_code
_entity_poly.pdbx_strand_id
1 'polypeptide(L)'
;MRTHRLVAGLVTGLVTTTLSTSTPALGADTAPALDYTINVDATGTGPAIDPAMYGVFFEDINRAADGGLYGELVQNRSFEYLPVDNGSYTGLTSWSPVSSSGGSGSIATVSDDARLNERNRTYLKVTLTNAGPGTYGVLNSGYNTGIALEAGKAYDFSVWARTDAAGGTPLTVTLHNQDGTTRYAAPVQLSVQDGAWRRYTGTFVATGTTDAARLAVEAGGDGTLRLDMVSLFPRDTFKGRPNGLRKDLAEKIAALRPGFVRFPGGCIVNTGSMYGYDAASGYQRARAYQWKDTIGPVEERATNANFWGYNQSYGLGYYEYFQFAEDIGAKPVPVVPALVTGCGQNRAVDDDALLQRHIQDTLDLIEFANGPVTSTWGAKRAAMGHSAPFGLDRIEVGNEENLPDAFMARFVGFRDAIKAAYPKVTVISNSGPDDAGTTFDRAWELNRANGVEMVDEHYYNDPSWFLQNNKRYDSYDRSGAKVWVGEYASWDNKLSNALAEGAYMTGLERNADVVTMASYAPLLANIDYVQWRPDLIWFDNDQSWGSANYEVQKLFMTNVGDQVVPSSFTGAVKTAQPVTGAIGLSTWRTAAKYDDVLVTSSDGTPLFSDDFSNGAGRWTPIAGRGTWTVQDGAYVQSDTAAENTMVKAGDESWRDYDLSVKATKISGAEGFLVGFGVKDSGNYYWWNLGGWNNTQGAVEKAVNGAKTTLIAKPNTIETGHTYDIKAQIRGTKVTLLLDGQVWGSFDDNAVTEPFAQVVTRDVAAKQLIVKVVNAQDAPARTTINLGTGARVMDRAQMTVISGDPQELNTRTAQPIKPVTSTIKGVAPTFTRIFEPNSVTFIRVQTK
;
A
#
# COMPACT_ATOMS: atom_id res chain seq x y z
N MET A 1 -50.72 10.78 -7.98
CA MET A 1 -52.06 10.16 -7.95
C MET A 1 -51.94 8.63 -7.90
N ARG A 2 -52.12 8.05 -6.70
CA ARG A 2 -52.79 6.75 -6.43
C ARG A 2 -52.75 6.51 -4.92
N THR A 3 -53.79 7.07 -4.29
CA THR A 3 -54.53 6.72 -3.07
C THR A 3 -54.08 5.61 -2.10
N HIS A 4 -54.15 6.02 -0.82
CA HIS A 4 -54.24 5.36 0.50
C HIS A 4 -54.82 3.94 0.66
N ARG A 5 -54.39 3.27 1.76
CA ARG A 5 -55.31 2.71 2.78
C ARG A 5 -54.65 2.56 4.17
N LEU A 6 -55.40 2.95 5.20
CA LEU A 6 -55.12 2.89 6.64
C LEU A 6 -55.74 1.61 7.28
N VAL A 7 -55.05 1.11 8.33
CA VAL A 7 -55.52 0.62 9.65
C VAL A 7 -56.47 -0.60 9.73
N ALA A 8 -56.05 -1.62 10.50
CA ALA A 8 -56.76 -2.14 11.68
C ALA A 8 -55.90 -3.19 12.42
N GLY A 9 -55.78 -3.04 13.74
CA GLY A 9 -55.13 -4.02 14.62
C GLY A 9 -56.06 -5.17 15.00
N LEU A 10 -55.46 -6.28 15.44
CA LEU A 10 -56.12 -7.30 16.24
C LEU A 10 -55.14 -7.82 17.30
N VAL A 11 -55.62 -7.84 18.54
CA VAL A 11 -54.95 -8.36 19.74
C VAL A 11 -55.40 -9.81 19.98
N THR A 12 -54.52 -10.56 20.66
CA THR A 12 -54.72 -11.80 21.43
C THR A 12 -54.67 -13.16 20.74
N GLY A 13 -53.74 -13.99 21.24
CA GLY A 13 -53.66 -15.44 21.02
C GLY A 13 -52.35 -16.03 21.54
N LEU A 14 -52.13 -16.01 22.86
CA LEU A 14 -51.05 -16.76 23.51
C LEU A 14 -51.23 -18.26 23.21
N VAL A 15 -50.28 -18.86 22.50
CA VAL A 15 -50.04 -20.29 22.52
C VAL A 15 -48.58 -20.50 22.89
N THR A 16 -48.37 -20.91 24.13
CA THR A 16 -47.08 -21.38 24.64
C THR A 16 -46.76 -22.74 24.02
N THR A 17 -46.03 -22.73 22.91
CA THR A 17 -45.29 -23.90 22.42
C THR A 17 -43.85 -23.78 22.92
N THR A 18 -43.51 -24.58 23.93
CA THR A 18 -42.12 -24.88 24.31
C THR A 18 -41.44 -25.61 23.16
N LEU A 19 -40.88 -24.85 22.22
CA LEU A 19 -39.87 -25.34 21.28
C LEU A 19 -38.56 -25.42 22.04
N SER A 20 -38.26 -26.61 22.56
CA SER A 20 -36.89 -26.99 22.90
C SER A 20 -36.07 -26.89 21.62
N THR A 21 -35.38 -25.78 21.42
CA THR A 21 -34.32 -25.67 20.41
C THR A 21 -33.19 -26.58 20.86
N SER A 22 -33.23 -27.84 20.44
CA SER A 22 -32.05 -28.68 20.40
C SER A 22 -31.09 -28.03 19.39
N THR A 23 -30.16 -27.21 19.90
CA THR A 23 -28.93 -26.89 19.19
C THR A 23 -28.31 -28.21 18.76
N PRO A 24 -28.06 -28.45 17.45
CA PRO A 24 -27.15 -29.51 17.08
C PRO A 24 -25.78 -29.09 17.61
N ALA A 25 -25.36 -29.69 18.71
CA ALA A 25 -23.96 -29.74 19.10
C ALA A 25 -23.26 -30.60 18.05
N LEU A 26 -22.89 -29.97 16.92
CA LEU A 26 -21.80 -30.45 16.09
C LEU A 26 -20.55 -30.22 16.94
N GLY A 27 -20.16 -31.25 17.70
CA GLY A 27 -18.82 -31.33 18.24
C GLY A 27 -17.86 -31.38 17.06
N ALA A 28 -17.34 -30.22 16.66
CA ALA A 28 -16.08 -30.18 15.96
C ALA A 28 -15.06 -30.74 16.96
N ASP A 29 -14.46 -31.89 16.66
CA ASP A 29 -13.29 -32.37 17.40
C ASP A 29 -12.25 -31.24 17.34
N THR A 30 -12.11 -30.50 18.44
CA THR A 30 -11.06 -29.49 18.56
C THR A 30 -9.74 -30.21 18.38
N ALA A 31 -8.92 -29.78 17.40
CA ALA A 31 -7.64 -30.38 17.13
C ALA A 31 -6.82 -30.50 18.44
N PRO A 32 -6.13 -31.63 18.68
CA PRO A 32 -5.40 -31.83 19.92
C PRO A 32 -4.35 -30.75 20.10
N ALA A 33 -4.15 -30.30 21.35
CA ALA A 33 -3.14 -29.29 21.64
C ALA A 33 -1.73 -29.82 21.30
N LEU A 34 -0.94 -28.99 20.64
CA LEU A 34 0.47 -29.26 20.37
C LEU A 34 1.34 -28.75 21.51
N ASP A 35 2.32 -29.54 21.92
CA ASP A 35 3.21 -29.20 23.03
C ASP A 35 4.41 -28.37 22.57
N TYR A 36 4.60 -27.24 23.27
CA TYR A 36 5.73 -26.34 23.07
C TYR A 36 6.44 -26.05 24.39
N THR A 37 7.70 -25.67 24.32
CA THR A 37 8.43 -25.05 25.43
C THR A 37 9.12 -23.79 24.94
N ILE A 38 8.96 -22.68 25.65
CA ILE A 38 9.74 -21.45 25.46
C ILE A 38 10.74 -21.36 26.60
N ASN A 39 12.02 -21.29 26.27
CA ASN A 39 13.11 -21.08 27.24
C ASN A 39 13.63 -19.66 27.08
N VAL A 40 13.60 -18.88 28.16
CA VAL A 40 14.03 -17.49 28.21
C VAL A 40 15.19 -17.38 29.19
N ASP A 41 16.27 -16.72 28.75
CA ASP A 41 17.29 -16.24 29.66
C ASP A 41 16.92 -14.83 30.12
N ALA A 42 16.09 -14.72 31.16
CA ALA A 42 15.65 -13.43 31.69
C ALA A 42 16.77 -12.58 32.29
N THR A 43 17.99 -13.11 32.43
CA THR A 43 19.18 -12.35 32.84
C THR A 43 20.08 -11.96 31.67
N GLY A 44 19.90 -12.60 30.52
CA GLY A 44 20.63 -12.34 29.30
C GLY A 44 20.30 -10.98 28.68
N THR A 45 21.27 -10.47 27.93
CA THR A 45 21.19 -9.20 27.20
C THR A 45 21.33 -9.47 25.71
N GLY A 46 20.21 -9.45 24.99
CA GLY A 46 20.20 -9.45 23.52
C GLY A 46 20.38 -8.03 22.95
N PRO A 47 20.20 -7.87 21.63
CA PRO A 47 20.33 -6.56 20.99
C PRO A 47 19.33 -5.54 21.54
N ALA A 48 19.76 -4.27 21.57
CA ALA A 48 18.87 -3.15 21.83
C ALA A 48 17.93 -2.96 20.63
N ILE A 49 16.69 -2.54 20.89
CA ILE A 49 15.71 -2.29 19.84
C ILE A 49 15.65 -0.79 19.59
N ASP A 50 15.87 -0.37 18.34
CA ASP A 50 15.77 1.04 17.97
C ASP A 50 14.32 1.52 18.17
N PRO A 51 14.07 2.71 18.77
CA PRO A 51 12.73 3.28 18.84
C PRO A 51 12.04 3.46 17.48
N ALA A 52 12.82 3.50 16.39
CA ALA A 52 12.34 3.53 15.02
C ALA A 52 12.05 2.13 14.42
N MET A 53 12.11 1.05 15.21
CA MET A 53 11.89 -0.33 14.74
C MET A 53 10.65 -0.48 13.87
N TYR A 54 9.55 0.18 14.24
CA TYR A 54 8.32 0.16 13.47
C TYR A 54 7.85 1.56 13.15
N GLY A 55 7.51 1.80 11.89
CA GLY A 55 6.96 3.05 11.40
C GLY A 55 5.86 2.83 10.38
N VAL A 56 5.54 3.88 9.62
CA VAL A 56 4.56 3.82 8.54
C VAL A 56 5.18 4.29 7.22
N PHE A 57 4.82 3.59 6.15
CA PHE A 57 5.06 3.99 4.78
C PHE A 57 3.91 4.86 4.28
N PHE A 58 4.19 5.97 3.61
CA PHE A 58 3.17 6.81 3.00
C PHE A 58 3.54 7.13 1.55
N GLU A 59 2.65 6.71 0.65
CA GLU A 59 2.59 7.13 -0.75
C GLU A 59 1.16 7.57 -1.07
N ASP A 60 1.00 8.52 -1.99
CA ASP A 60 -0.30 8.88 -2.55
C ASP A 60 -0.78 7.80 -3.54
N ILE A 61 -1.16 6.64 -3.03
CA ILE A 61 -1.81 5.51 -3.71
C ILE A 61 -3.23 5.33 -3.11
N ASN A 62 -4.21 4.80 -3.85
CA ASN A 62 -5.55 4.50 -3.32
C ASN A 62 -6.27 5.72 -2.70
N ARG A 63 -6.02 6.94 -3.21
CA ARG A 63 -6.44 8.24 -2.62
C ARG A 63 -5.86 8.52 -1.23
N ALA A 64 -4.68 7.99 -0.90
CA ALA A 64 -4.08 8.16 0.42
C ALA A 64 -3.80 9.63 0.79
N ALA A 65 -3.40 10.49 -0.15
CA ALA A 65 -3.28 11.93 0.09
C ALA A 65 -4.52 12.69 -0.39
N ASP A 66 -4.66 12.93 -1.70
CA ASP A 66 -5.77 13.71 -2.27
C ASP A 66 -7.07 12.91 -2.26
N GLY A 67 -8.00 13.30 -1.38
CA GLY A 67 -9.23 12.57 -1.09
C GLY A 67 -9.12 11.63 0.13
N GLY A 68 -7.98 11.62 0.80
CA GLY A 68 -7.69 10.80 1.98
C GLY A 68 -7.13 11.63 3.13
N LEU A 69 -5.85 11.45 3.45
CA LEU A 69 -5.20 12.06 4.61
C LEU A 69 -5.15 13.59 4.50
N TYR A 70 -5.10 14.16 3.30
CA TYR A 70 -5.16 15.60 3.10
C TYR A 70 -6.60 16.12 3.27
N GLY A 71 -6.80 17.15 4.10
CA GLY A 71 -8.14 17.60 4.52
C GLY A 71 -8.99 18.36 3.47
N GLU A 72 -8.52 18.51 2.23
CA GLU A 72 -9.27 19.20 1.17
C GLU A 72 -10.48 18.37 0.73
N LEU A 73 -11.66 19.01 0.69
CA LEU A 73 -12.90 18.33 0.29
C LEU A 73 -13.28 18.60 -1.18
N VAL A 74 -12.66 19.59 -1.83
CA VAL A 74 -12.94 19.94 -3.23
C VAL A 74 -11.97 19.21 -4.15
N GLN A 75 -12.49 18.27 -4.93
CA GLN A 75 -11.71 17.61 -5.97
C GLN A 75 -11.50 18.55 -7.16
N ASN A 76 -10.29 18.54 -7.74
CA ASN A 76 -9.92 19.40 -8.87
C ASN A 76 -10.15 20.90 -8.57
N ARG A 77 -9.75 21.34 -7.38
CA ARG A 77 -9.98 22.70 -6.86
C ARG A 77 -9.46 23.86 -7.73
N SER A 78 -8.47 23.59 -8.59
CA SER A 78 -7.80 24.59 -9.43
C SER A 78 -8.03 24.33 -10.93
N PHE A 79 -8.96 23.44 -11.29
CA PHE A 79 -9.27 23.11 -12.70
C PHE A 79 -8.06 22.55 -13.48
N GLU A 80 -7.09 21.99 -12.77
CA GLU A 80 -5.80 21.51 -13.27
C GLU A 80 -5.84 20.06 -13.78
N TYR A 81 -6.98 19.38 -13.75
CA TYR A 81 -7.05 17.99 -14.21
C TYR A 81 -6.90 17.94 -15.73
N LEU A 82 -5.95 17.14 -16.22
CA LEU A 82 -5.64 17.04 -17.65
C LEU A 82 -5.59 15.58 -18.13
N PRO A 83 -5.77 15.31 -19.43
CA PRO A 83 -5.68 13.95 -19.98
C PRO A 83 -4.36 13.21 -19.70
N VAL A 84 -3.28 13.95 -19.44
CA VAL A 84 -1.97 13.39 -19.05
C VAL A 84 -1.96 12.78 -17.64
N ASP A 85 -2.85 13.23 -16.75
CA ASP A 85 -3.02 12.65 -15.41
C ASP A 85 -3.86 11.37 -15.48
N ASN A 86 -4.90 11.40 -16.31
CA ASN A 86 -5.79 10.29 -16.60
C ASN A 86 -6.52 10.59 -17.92
N GLY A 87 -6.60 9.64 -18.85
CA GLY A 87 -7.17 9.89 -20.18
C GLY A 87 -8.64 10.34 -20.20
N SER A 88 -9.38 10.13 -19.11
CA SER A 88 -10.77 10.62 -18.95
C SER A 88 -10.86 12.04 -18.36
N TYR A 89 -9.75 12.62 -17.91
CA TYR A 89 -9.76 13.88 -17.20
C TYR A 89 -9.80 15.09 -18.14
N THR A 90 -10.52 16.10 -17.70
CA THR A 90 -10.58 17.44 -18.29
C THR A 90 -10.47 18.46 -17.17
N GLY A 91 -10.26 19.74 -17.50
CA GLY A 91 -10.25 20.78 -16.48
C GLY A 91 -11.59 20.89 -15.71
N LEU A 92 -12.69 20.36 -16.27
CA LEU A 92 -14.01 20.28 -15.62
C LEU A 92 -14.27 18.92 -14.95
N THR A 93 -13.30 18.01 -14.84
CA THR A 93 -13.50 16.78 -14.06
C THR A 93 -13.90 17.12 -12.63
N SER A 94 -14.94 16.46 -12.12
CA SER A 94 -15.60 16.74 -10.84
C SER A 94 -16.36 18.07 -10.75
N TRP A 95 -16.52 18.79 -11.87
CA TRP A 95 -17.30 20.01 -11.97
C TRP A 95 -18.39 19.90 -13.04
N SER A 96 -19.62 20.29 -12.72
CA SER A 96 -20.72 20.39 -13.69
C SER A 96 -21.36 21.77 -13.66
N PRO A 97 -21.87 22.29 -14.78
CA PRO A 97 -22.63 23.54 -14.76
C PRO A 97 -23.89 23.40 -13.91
N VAL A 98 -24.27 24.46 -13.22
CA VAL A 98 -25.50 24.54 -12.42
C VAL A 98 -26.12 25.93 -12.57
N SER A 99 -27.43 26.01 -12.43
CA SER A 99 -28.20 27.26 -12.53
C SER A 99 -29.38 27.24 -11.58
N SER A 100 -29.66 28.39 -10.97
CA SER A 100 -30.81 28.61 -10.10
C SER A 100 -31.65 29.78 -10.59
N SER A 101 -32.96 29.73 -10.33
CA SER A 101 -33.90 30.83 -10.61
C SER A 101 -33.87 31.37 -12.05
N GLY A 102 -33.63 30.50 -13.02
CA GLY A 102 -33.56 30.85 -14.44
C GLY A 102 -32.27 31.55 -14.88
N GLY A 103 -31.19 31.46 -14.09
CA GLY A 103 -29.89 31.98 -14.48
C GLY A 103 -29.30 31.27 -15.71
N SER A 104 -28.49 31.99 -16.46
CA SER A 104 -27.90 31.52 -17.71
C SER A 104 -26.46 31.99 -17.89
N GLY A 105 -25.67 31.17 -18.56
CA GLY A 105 -24.28 31.45 -18.85
C GLY A 105 -23.58 30.28 -19.52
N SER A 106 -22.26 30.35 -19.56
CA SER A 106 -21.39 29.25 -19.99
C SER A 106 -20.14 29.16 -19.12
N ILE A 107 -19.57 27.97 -19.03
CA ILE A 107 -18.31 27.70 -18.34
C ILE A 107 -17.27 27.15 -19.31
N ALA A 108 -16.02 27.52 -19.10
CA ALA A 108 -14.89 26.95 -19.82
C ALA A 108 -13.63 27.01 -18.94
N THR A 109 -12.79 25.99 -19.00
CA THR A 109 -11.44 26.04 -18.43
C THR A 109 -10.48 26.68 -19.42
N VAL A 110 -9.67 27.62 -18.94
CA VAL A 110 -8.78 28.44 -19.77
C VAL A 110 -7.38 28.43 -19.18
N SER A 111 -6.36 28.38 -20.05
CA SER A 111 -4.95 28.53 -19.70
C SER A 111 -4.33 29.60 -20.60
N ASP A 112 -4.44 30.87 -20.18
CA ASP A 112 -3.92 32.05 -20.86
C ASP A 112 -3.23 33.01 -19.86
N ASP A 113 -2.71 34.13 -20.31
CA ASP A 113 -1.91 35.05 -19.48
C ASP A 113 -2.72 35.78 -18.40
N ALA A 114 -4.03 35.51 -18.31
CA ALA A 114 -4.89 35.98 -17.23
C ALA A 114 -4.98 35.01 -16.04
N ARG A 115 -4.22 33.90 -16.07
CA ARG A 115 -4.10 32.94 -14.96
C ARG A 115 -3.60 33.57 -13.66
N LEU A 116 -3.88 32.90 -12.53
CA LEU A 116 -3.47 33.37 -11.20
C LEU A 116 -1.94 33.39 -11.07
N ASN A 117 -1.27 32.35 -11.57
CA ASN A 117 0.19 32.23 -11.59
C ASN A 117 0.65 31.21 -12.66
N GLU A 118 1.97 31.05 -12.84
CA GLU A 118 2.54 30.14 -13.84
C GLU A 118 2.62 28.67 -13.39
N ARG A 119 2.35 28.39 -12.11
CA ARG A 119 2.49 27.06 -11.50
C ARG A 119 1.16 26.30 -11.53
N ASN A 120 0.04 27.03 -11.48
CA ASN A 120 -1.33 26.58 -11.68
C ASN A 120 -1.90 27.37 -12.87
N ARG A 121 -1.80 26.78 -14.06
CA ARG A 121 -1.94 27.48 -15.33
C ARG A 121 -3.38 27.57 -15.83
N THR A 122 -4.28 26.77 -15.27
CA THR A 122 -5.68 26.66 -15.66
C THR A 122 -6.57 27.36 -14.64
N TYR A 123 -7.62 28.03 -15.10
CA TYR A 123 -8.68 28.57 -14.25
C TYR A 123 -10.04 28.41 -14.93
N LEU A 124 -11.12 28.57 -14.17
CA LEU A 124 -12.47 28.53 -14.69
C LEU A 124 -12.93 29.93 -15.11
N LYS A 125 -13.34 30.07 -16.37
CA LYS A 125 -14.05 31.23 -16.90
C LYS A 125 -15.55 30.96 -16.89
N VAL A 126 -16.31 31.82 -16.24
CA VAL A 126 -17.78 31.81 -16.21
C VAL A 126 -18.28 33.06 -16.93
N THR A 127 -18.98 32.88 -18.05
CA THR A 127 -19.63 33.97 -18.78
C THR A 127 -21.10 34.02 -18.36
N LEU A 128 -21.51 35.13 -17.74
CA LEU A 128 -22.84 35.31 -17.18
C LEU A 128 -23.71 36.15 -18.11
N THR A 129 -24.94 35.70 -18.33
CA THR A 129 -25.95 36.37 -19.16
C THR A 129 -27.27 36.52 -18.41
N ASN A 130 -27.22 36.72 -17.08
CA ASN A 130 -28.42 36.81 -16.26
C ASN A 130 -29.13 38.15 -16.48
N ALA A 131 -30.32 38.13 -17.07
CA ALA A 131 -31.18 39.31 -17.22
C ALA A 131 -32.00 39.66 -15.97
N GLY A 132 -31.91 38.84 -14.91
CA GLY A 132 -32.72 38.93 -13.69
C GLY A 132 -32.02 38.32 -12.47
N PRO A 133 -32.76 37.91 -11.42
CA PRO A 133 -32.19 37.43 -10.16
C PRO A 133 -31.62 36.00 -10.23
N GLY A 134 -31.57 35.40 -11.42
CA GLY A 134 -31.00 34.07 -11.64
C GLY A 134 -29.50 34.04 -11.39
N THR A 135 -29.01 32.85 -11.03
CA THR A 135 -27.59 32.59 -10.84
C THR A 135 -27.13 31.42 -11.71
N TYR A 136 -25.87 31.47 -12.13
CA TYR A 136 -25.24 30.44 -12.95
C TYR A 136 -23.81 30.21 -12.47
N GLY A 137 -23.34 28.96 -12.52
CA GLY A 137 -21.97 28.64 -12.14
C GLY A 137 -21.69 27.15 -12.20
N VAL A 138 -21.02 26.63 -11.16
CA VAL A 138 -20.53 25.25 -11.14
C VAL A 138 -20.87 24.53 -9.84
N LEU A 139 -21.02 23.21 -9.94
CA LEU A 139 -21.24 22.26 -8.85
C LEU A 139 -20.05 21.30 -8.79
N ASN A 140 -19.35 21.24 -7.66
CA ASN A 140 -18.32 20.24 -7.42
C ASN A 140 -18.93 18.95 -6.86
N SER A 141 -18.50 17.81 -7.37
CA SER A 141 -18.95 16.50 -6.90
C SER A 141 -18.37 16.11 -5.53
N GLY A 142 -17.24 16.68 -5.11
CA GLY A 142 -16.39 16.12 -4.06
C GLY A 142 -15.59 14.92 -4.57
N TYR A 143 -14.87 14.27 -3.65
CA TYR A 143 -14.19 13.01 -3.91
C TYR A 143 -15.15 11.83 -3.79
N ASN A 144 -14.97 10.79 -4.62
CA ASN A 144 -15.74 9.53 -4.54
C ASN A 144 -17.27 9.76 -4.56
N THR A 145 -17.96 9.51 -3.45
CA THR A 145 -19.42 9.67 -3.30
C THR A 145 -19.86 11.11 -3.03
N GLY A 146 -18.97 11.96 -2.50
CA GLY A 146 -19.26 13.36 -2.20
C GLY A 146 -18.36 14.08 -1.21
N ILE A 147 -18.91 15.16 -0.64
CA ILE A 147 -18.30 15.93 0.45
C ILE A 147 -18.91 15.45 1.76
N ALA A 148 -18.06 15.01 2.68
CA ALA A 148 -18.49 14.65 4.03
C ALA A 148 -18.66 15.90 4.92
N LEU A 149 -19.82 15.99 5.55
CA LEU A 149 -20.23 17.03 6.49
C LEU A 149 -20.76 16.37 7.76
N GLU A 150 -20.47 16.97 8.92
CA GLU A 150 -20.98 16.56 10.23
C GLU A 150 -21.73 17.72 10.86
N ALA A 151 -22.98 17.47 11.28
CA ALA A 151 -23.84 18.50 11.86
C ALA A 151 -23.16 19.22 13.05
N GLY A 152 -23.21 20.55 13.04
CA GLY A 152 -22.59 21.42 14.04
C GLY A 152 -21.12 21.75 13.80
N LYS A 153 -20.43 21.07 12.87
CA LYS A 153 -19.03 21.37 12.53
C LYS A 153 -18.92 22.55 11.55
N ALA A 154 -17.78 23.23 11.62
CA ALA A 154 -17.46 24.37 10.77
C ALA A 154 -16.53 23.96 9.63
N TYR A 155 -16.79 24.50 8.44
CA TYR A 155 -16.00 24.27 7.23
C TYR A 155 -15.64 25.61 6.61
N ASP A 156 -14.35 25.80 6.34
CA ASP A 156 -13.80 27.03 5.80
C ASP A 156 -13.73 26.96 4.28
N PHE A 157 -14.49 27.83 3.64
CA PHE A 157 -14.53 28.00 2.19
C PHE A 157 -13.56 29.10 1.77
N SER A 158 -12.85 28.89 0.67
CA SER A 158 -12.16 29.98 -0.03
C SER A 158 -12.16 29.80 -1.54
N VAL A 159 -12.01 30.91 -2.25
CA VAL A 159 -11.87 30.93 -3.72
C VAL A 159 -11.02 32.12 -4.12
N TRP A 160 -10.14 31.94 -5.11
CA TRP A 160 -9.53 33.06 -5.81
C TRP A 160 -10.46 33.46 -6.94
N ALA A 161 -10.79 34.75 -7.03
CA ALA A 161 -11.72 35.24 -8.04
C ALA A 161 -11.36 36.64 -8.55
N ARG A 162 -11.76 36.92 -9.79
CA ARG A 162 -11.77 38.26 -10.38
C ARG A 162 -12.92 38.42 -11.38
N THR A 163 -13.37 39.65 -11.62
CA THR A 163 -14.47 39.92 -12.55
C THR A 163 -14.16 41.12 -13.45
N ASP A 164 -14.75 41.15 -14.65
CA ASP A 164 -14.75 42.34 -15.51
C ASP A 164 -16.00 43.22 -15.34
N ALA A 165 -16.97 42.78 -14.54
CA ALA A 165 -18.17 43.56 -14.22
C ALA A 165 -17.81 44.75 -13.34
N ALA A 166 -18.04 45.97 -13.84
CA ALA A 166 -17.67 47.22 -13.15
C ALA A 166 -18.34 47.40 -11.78
N GLY A 167 -19.53 46.82 -11.57
CA GLY A 167 -20.24 46.82 -10.28
C GLY A 167 -19.87 45.66 -9.35
N GLY A 168 -18.92 44.81 -9.76
CA GLY A 168 -18.62 43.53 -9.12
C GLY A 168 -19.64 42.45 -9.47
N THR A 169 -19.33 41.22 -9.06
CA THR A 169 -20.17 40.04 -9.31
C THR A 169 -20.57 39.39 -7.98
N PRO A 170 -21.87 39.30 -7.65
CA PRO A 170 -22.32 38.60 -6.45
C PRO A 170 -22.13 37.08 -6.64
N LEU A 171 -21.59 36.43 -5.61
CA LEU A 171 -21.34 34.99 -5.56
C LEU A 171 -22.13 34.38 -4.40
N THR A 172 -22.94 33.36 -4.70
CA THR A 172 -23.63 32.52 -3.72
C THR A 172 -22.98 31.14 -3.72
N VAL A 173 -22.52 30.71 -2.55
CA VAL A 173 -21.91 29.39 -2.37
C VAL A 173 -22.78 28.57 -1.42
N THR A 174 -23.08 27.32 -1.79
CA THR A 174 -23.97 26.46 -1.02
C THR A 174 -23.47 25.03 -0.94
N LEU A 175 -23.75 24.39 0.21
CA LEU A 175 -23.62 22.96 0.42
C LEU A 175 -25.01 22.31 0.38
N HIS A 176 -25.22 21.41 -0.58
CA HIS A 176 -26.50 20.72 -0.75
C HIS A 176 -26.32 19.29 -1.28
N ASN A 177 -27.37 18.49 -1.26
CA ASN A 177 -27.39 17.16 -1.88
C ASN A 177 -27.40 17.26 -3.43
N GLN A 178 -27.19 16.16 -4.12
CA GLN A 178 -27.01 16.16 -5.58
C GLN A 178 -28.16 16.78 -6.39
N ASP A 179 -29.42 16.69 -5.92
CA ASP A 179 -30.58 17.27 -6.62
C ASP A 179 -30.88 18.73 -6.21
N GLY A 180 -30.14 19.30 -5.26
CA GLY A 180 -30.32 20.67 -4.77
C GLY A 180 -31.50 20.87 -3.82
N THR A 181 -32.23 19.82 -3.44
CA THR A 181 -33.44 19.92 -2.60
C THR A 181 -33.16 20.08 -1.12
N THR A 182 -32.01 19.59 -0.64
CA THR A 182 -31.61 19.63 0.78
C THR A 182 -30.34 20.44 0.94
N ARG A 183 -30.41 21.54 1.70
CA ARG A 183 -29.25 22.35 2.08
C ARG A 183 -28.69 21.90 3.42
N TYR A 184 -27.37 21.80 3.50
CA TYR A 184 -26.65 21.39 4.70
C TYR A 184 -26.02 22.54 5.47
N ALA A 185 -26.14 23.78 5.01
CA ALA A 185 -25.68 24.97 5.72
C ALA A 185 -26.37 26.23 5.17
N ALA A 186 -26.28 27.34 5.90
CA ALA A 186 -26.63 28.66 5.36
C ALA A 186 -25.68 29.02 4.21
N PRO A 187 -26.17 29.65 3.11
CA PRO A 187 -25.31 30.05 2.01
C PRO A 187 -24.25 31.07 2.43
N VAL A 188 -23.05 30.94 1.87
CA VAL A 188 -22.02 31.98 1.94
C VAL A 188 -22.25 32.96 0.78
N GLN A 189 -22.35 34.24 1.09
CA GLN A 189 -22.59 35.32 0.13
C GLN A 189 -21.34 36.20 0.04
N LEU A 190 -20.79 36.35 -1.16
CA LEU A 190 -19.59 37.14 -1.43
C LEU A 190 -19.85 38.12 -2.58
N SER A 191 -19.03 39.15 -2.67
CA SER A 191 -19.06 40.09 -3.80
C SER A 191 -17.65 40.19 -4.36
N VAL A 192 -17.45 39.65 -5.57
CA VAL A 192 -16.17 39.70 -6.27
C VAL A 192 -16.02 41.09 -6.86
N GLN A 193 -14.93 41.76 -6.50
CA GLN A 193 -14.63 43.13 -6.88
C GLN A 193 -13.34 43.20 -7.67
N ASP A 194 -13.26 44.21 -8.53
CA ASP A 194 -12.11 44.59 -9.34
C ASP A 194 -11.64 43.54 -10.37
N GLY A 195 -10.78 43.97 -11.29
CA GLY A 195 -10.21 43.11 -12.34
C GLY A 195 -8.99 42.29 -11.91
N ALA A 196 -8.57 42.33 -10.65
CA ALA A 196 -7.39 41.63 -10.13
C ALA A 196 -7.79 40.37 -9.33
N TRP A 197 -6.96 39.32 -9.38
CA TRP A 197 -7.17 38.13 -8.56
C TRP A 197 -7.10 38.46 -7.08
N ARG A 198 -8.13 38.04 -6.32
CA ARG A 198 -8.18 38.14 -4.87
C ARG A 198 -8.75 36.88 -4.27
N ARG A 199 -8.29 36.55 -3.07
CA ARG A 199 -8.84 35.47 -2.26
C ARG A 199 -10.07 35.96 -1.48
N TYR A 200 -11.19 35.27 -1.66
CA TYR A 200 -12.42 35.45 -0.89
C TYR A 200 -12.63 34.25 0.03
N THR A 201 -13.21 34.48 1.20
CA THR A 201 -13.38 33.44 2.23
C THR A 201 -14.76 33.50 2.86
N GLY A 202 -15.23 32.38 3.39
CA GLY A 202 -16.44 32.27 4.20
C GLY A 202 -16.41 31.01 5.04
N THR A 203 -17.36 30.88 5.96
CA THR A 203 -17.46 29.69 6.82
C THR A 203 -18.88 29.14 6.75
N PHE A 204 -18.98 27.84 6.52
CA PHE A 204 -20.21 27.08 6.70
C PHE A 204 -20.25 26.49 8.11
N VAL A 205 -21.43 26.48 8.71
CA VAL A 205 -21.73 25.62 9.86
C VAL A 205 -22.76 24.60 9.38
N ALA A 206 -22.38 23.33 9.40
CA ALA A 206 -23.22 22.26 8.88
C ALA A 206 -24.46 22.07 9.78
N THR A 207 -25.63 21.92 9.18
CA THR A 207 -26.91 21.68 9.87
C THR A 207 -27.36 20.22 9.78
N GLY A 208 -26.65 19.40 9.01
CA GLY A 208 -26.91 17.96 8.87
C GLY A 208 -25.61 17.19 8.60
N THR A 209 -25.65 15.88 8.84
CA THR A 209 -24.54 14.95 8.59
C THR A 209 -24.79 14.19 7.28
N THR A 210 -23.79 14.10 6.41
CA THR A 210 -23.84 13.37 5.14
C THR A 210 -22.42 13.12 4.62
N ASP A 211 -22.22 12.08 3.82
CA ASP A 211 -21.00 11.78 3.06
C ASP A 211 -21.11 12.17 1.57
N ALA A 212 -22.28 12.69 1.16
CA ALA A 212 -22.68 12.86 -0.24
C ALA A 212 -23.08 14.30 -0.59
N ALA A 213 -22.60 15.30 0.15
CA ALA A 213 -22.85 16.70 -0.20
C ALA A 213 -22.13 17.11 -1.49
N ARG A 214 -22.55 18.24 -2.05
CA ARG A 214 -21.99 18.92 -3.21
C ARG A 214 -21.79 20.39 -2.87
N LEU A 215 -20.76 20.99 -3.46
CA LEU A 215 -20.46 22.42 -3.31
C LEU A 215 -20.85 23.15 -4.59
N ALA A 216 -21.87 23.99 -4.54
CA ALA A 216 -22.21 24.88 -5.64
C ALA A 216 -21.59 26.26 -5.43
N VAL A 217 -21.03 26.82 -6.51
CA VAL A 217 -20.50 28.18 -6.60
C VAL A 217 -21.21 28.85 -7.76
N GLU A 218 -22.23 29.66 -7.46
CA GLU A 218 -23.08 30.32 -8.46
C GLU A 218 -22.94 31.84 -8.38
N ALA A 219 -23.00 32.50 -9.54
CA ALA A 219 -22.89 33.95 -9.63
C ALA A 219 -24.10 34.57 -10.32
N GLY A 220 -24.49 35.76 -9.85
CA GLY A 220 -25.54 36.59 -10.47
C GLY A 220 -24.97 37.71 -11.34
N GLY A 221 -25.85 38.44 -12.02
CA GLY A 221 -25.45 39.56 -12.91
C GLY A 221 -24.94 39.11 -14.28
N ASP A 222 -24.27 40.01 -14.98
CA ASP A 222 -23.68 39.80 -16.31
C ASP A 222 -22.15 39.97 -16.30
N GLY A 223 -21.50 39.60 -17.41
CA GLY A 223 -20.05 39.74 -17.60
C GLY A 223 -19.27 38.44 -17.42
N THR A 224 -17.96 38.55 -17.24
CA THR A 224 -17.03 37.42 -17.08
C THR A 224 -16.47 37.36 -15.67
N LEU A 225 -16.86 36.31 -14.94
CA LEU A 225 -16.24 35.90 -13.70
C LEU A 225 -15.13 34.87 -13.98
N ARG A 226 -14.03 34.94 -13.24
CA ARG A 226 -12.96 33.94 -13.27
C ARG A 226 -12.74 33.42 -11.86
N LEU A 227 -12.66 32.10 -11.74
CA LEU A 227 -12.51 31.37 -10.48
C LEU A 227 -11.29 30.46 -10.56
N ASP A 228 -10.54 30.38 -9.48
CA ASP A 228 -9.43 29.45 -9.31
C ASP A 228 -9.30 29.07 -7.83
N MET A 229 -8.64 27.95 -7.53
CA MET A 229 -8.33 27.51 -6.17
C MET A 229 -9.55 27.53 -5.23
N VAL A 230 -10.66 26.92 -5.66
CA VAL A 230 -11.89 26.73 -4.87
C VAL A 230 -11.64 25.65 -3.82
N SER A 231 -11.67 26.00 -2.55
CA SER A 231 -11.30 25.09 -1.46
C SER A 231 -12.38 25.05 -0.39
N LEU A 232 -12.59 23.87 0.19
CA LEU A 232 -13.43 23.66 1.37
C LEU A 232 -12.69 22.74 2.33
N PHE A 233 -12.34 23.26 3.50
CA PHE A 233 -11.61 22.53 4.52
C PHE A 233 -12.44 22.39 5.80
N PRO A 234 -12.46 21.21 6.45
CA PRO A 234 -12.93 21.11 7.83
C PRO A 234 -12.05 21.99 8.71
N ARG A 235 -12.65 22.71 9.66
CA ARG A 235 -11.87 23.44 10.68
C ARG A 235 -11.29 22.49 11.74
N ASP A 236 -11.92 21.33 11.95
CA ASP A 236 -11.49 20.28 12.88
C ASP A 236 -10.48 19.33 12.20
N THR A 237 -9.33 19.87 11.78
CA THR A 237 -8.20 19.06 11.27
C THR A 237 -7.42 18.44 12.42
N PHE A 238 -6.62 17.41 12.12
CA PHE A 238 -5.69 16.85 13.10
C PHE A 238 -4.80 17.95 13.70
N LYS A 239 -4.76 18.03 15.03
CA LYS A 239 -4.06 19.08 15.82
C LYS A 239 -4.46 20.53 15.45
N GLY A 240 -5.57 20.74 14.74
CA GLY A 240 -6.02 22.07 14.31
C GLY A 240 -5.07 22.76 13.33
N ARG A 241 -4.28 22.00 12.56
CA ARG A 241 -3.35 22.55 11.57
C ARG A 241 -4.11 23.14 10.36
N PRO A 242 -3.84 24.40 9.96
CA PRO A 242 -4.31 24.93 8.68
C PRO A 242 -3.70 24.13 7.51
N ASN A 243 -4.45 23.94 6.42
CA ASN A 243 -4.02 23.05 5.32
C ASN A 243 -3.69 21.62 5.80
N GLY A 244 -4.27 21.23 6.94
CA GLY A 244 -3.87 20.07 7.70
C GLY A 244 -4.53 18.77 7.24
N LEU A 245 -4.41 17.78 8.12
CA LEU A 245 -4.81 16.42 7.80
C LEU A 245 -6.24 16.11 8.26
N ARG A 246 -6.89 15.23 7.51
CA ARG A 246 -8.16 14.60 7.88
C ARG A 246 -7.97 13.85 9.20
N LYS A 247 -8.79 14.22 10.18
CA LYS A 247 -8.54 13.92 11.60
C LYS A 247 -8.61 12.43 11.94
N ASP A 248 -9.64 11.72 11.49
CA ASP A 248 -9.83 10.29 11.81
C ASP A 248 -8.69 9.42 11.28
N LEU A 249 -8.24 9.66 10.04
CA LEU A 249 -7.09 8.98 9.44
C LEU A 249 -5.79 9.27 10.21
N ALA A 250 -5.51 10.54 10.49
CA ALA A 250 -4.31 10.92 11.23
C ALA A 250 -4.31 10.36 12.66
N GLU A 251 -5.46 10.32 13.34
CA GLU A 251 -5.62 9.69 14.66
C GLU A 251 -5.41 8.17 14.59
N LYS A 252 -5.91 7.51 13.54
CA LYS A 252 -5.71 6.07 13.32
C LYS A 252 -4.23 5.72 13.15
N ILE A 253 -3.49 6.53 12.40
CA ILE A 253 -2.04 6.41 12.21
C ILE A 253 -1.31 6.71 13.53
N ALA A 254 -1.65 7.80 14.22
CA ALA A 254 -1.03 8.17 15.49
C ALA A 254 -1.21 7.07 16.57
N ALA A 255 -2.34 6.35 16.54
CA ALA A 255 -2.61 5.25 17.45
C ALA A 255 -1.70 4.01 17.25
N LEU A 256 -1.02 3.90 16.11
CA LEU A 256 0.05 2.91 15.90
C LEU A 256 1.32 3.25 16.70
N ARG A 257 1.50 4.53 17.09
CA ARG A 257 2.73 5.08 17.68
C ARG A 257 3.97 4.79 16.81
N PRO A 258 3.98 5.19 15.54
CA PRO A 258 5.11 4.93 14.65
C PRO A 258 6.37 5.67 15.14
N GLY A 259 7.51 5.00 15.06
CA GLY A 259 8.83 5.61 15.31
C GLY A 259 9.34 6.44 14.13
N PHE A 260 8.81 6.21 12.93
CA PHE A 260 9.10 7.00 11.73
C PHE A 260 7.92 7.09 10.75
N VAL A 261 7.96 8.08 9.87
CA VAL A 261 7.09 8.22 8.69
C VAL A 261 7.97 8.29 7.43
N ARG A 262 7.87 7.29 6.55
CA ARG A 262 8.48 7.29 5.21
C ARG A 262 7.56 8.01 4.23
N PHE A 263 8.07 9.00 3.51
CA PHE A 263 7.28 9.81 2.56
C PHE A 263 8.20 10.46 1.51
N PRO A 264 7.69 11.02 0.39
CA PRO A 264 6.36 10.81 -0.14
C PRO A 264 6.23 9.42 -0.77
N GLY A 265 7.29 8.60 -0.69
CA GLY A 265 7.27 7.14 -0.72
C GLY A 265 6.82 6.50 -2.02
N GLY A 266 7.47 5.38 -2.37
CA GLY A 266 7.09 4.47 -3.43
C GLY A 266 7.38 4.99 -4.85
N CYS A 267 6.65 4.43 -5.79
CA CYS A 267 6.73 4.72 -7.21
C CYS A 267 6.65 6.20 -7.61
N ILE A 268 6.01 7.07 -6.82
CA ILE A 268 5.90 8.49 -7.21
C ILE A 268 7.25 9.24 -7.16
N VAL A 269 8.27 8.70 -6.48
CA VAL A 269 9.62 9.31 -6.43
C VAL A 269 10.53 8.88 -7.58
N ASN A 270 10.22 7.80 -8.28
CA ASN A 270 11.10 7.19 -9.29
C ASN A 270 10.36 6.87 -10.60
N THR A 271 9.29 7.59 -10.93
CA THR A 271 8.56 7.40 -12.20
C THR A 271 8.39 8.72 -12.95
N GLY A 272 8.30 8.62 -14.28
CA GLY A 272 8.13 9.77 -15.15
C GLY A 272 9.43 10.55 -15.38
N SER A 273 9.30 11.82 -15.74
CA SER A 273 10.41 12.71 -16.03
C SER A 273 11.10 13.24 -14.77
N MET A 274 12.42 13.43 -14.84
CA MET A 274 13.24 13.97 -13.75
C MET A 274 13.41 15.51 -13.82
N TYR A 275 12.83 16.16 -14.84
CA TYR A 275 12.92 17.60 -15.05
C TYR A 275 11.94 18.39 -14.16
N GLY A 276 12.18 19.69 -13.99
CA GLY A 276 11.33 20.59 -13.21
C GLY A 276 10.00 20.92 -13.89
N TYR A 277 9.13 21.68 -13.20
CA TYR A 277 7.92 22.28 -13.78
C TYR A 277 8.17 23.74 -14.05
N ASP A 278 8.67 24.03 -15.24
CA ASP A 278 9.07 25.35 -15.65
C ASP A 278 8.95 25.50 -17.16
N ALA A 279 9.16 26.72 -17.65
CA ALA A 279 9.08 27.02 -19.07
C ALA A 279 10.11 26.24 -19.91
N ALA A 280 11.27 25.87 -19.35
CA ALA A 280 12.33 25.15 -20.06
C ALA A 280 11.95 23.68 -20.29
N SER A 281 11.25 23.05 -19.35
CA SER A 281 10.66 21.71 -19.52
C SER A 281 9.34 21.70 -20.28
N GLY A 282 8.80 22.88 -20.64
CA GLY A 282 7.47 23.01 -21.22
C GLY A 282 6.35 22.68 -20.24
N TYR A 283 6.59 22.90 -18.94
CA TYR A 283 5.65 22.58 -17.85
C TYR A 283 5.21 21.12 -17.86
N GLN A 284 6.18 20.22 -18.06
CA GLN A 284 5.92 18.79 -18.18
C GLN A 284 5.17 18.24 -16.95
N ARG A 285 4.18 17.37 -17.21
CA ARG A 285 3.53 16.53 -16.20
C ARG A 285 4.02 15.09 -16.29
N ALA A 286 3.62 14.23 -15.34
CA ALA A 286 4.14 12.89 -15.17
C ALA A 286 5.66 12.92 -14.90
N ARG A 287 6.00 13.50 -13.75
CA ARG A 287 7.36 13.70 -13.26
C ARG A 287 7.56 12.99 -11.93
N ALA A 288 8.80 12.67 -11.61
CA ALA A 288 9.16 12.23 -10.27
C ALA A 288 8.84 13.32 -9.24
N TYR A 289 8.43 12.95 -8.04
CA TYR A 289 8.02 13.88 -6.99
C TYR A 289 9.15 14.86 -6.61
N GLN A 290 8.91 16.16 -6.77
CA GLN A 290 9.91 17.21 -6.51
C GLN A 290 9.53 17.99 -5.25
N TRP A 291 10.30 17.86 -4.17
CA TRP A 291 9.91 18.44 -2.87
C TRP A 291 9.71 19.97 -2.91
N LYS A 292 10.53 20.69 -3.69
CA LYS A 292 10.44 22.15 -3.87
C LYS A 292 9.12 22.59 -4.51
N ASP A 293 8.49 21.73 -5.30
CA ASP A 293 7.18 21.99 -5.91
C ASP A 293 6.04 21.94 -4.88
N THR A 294 6.32 21.48 -3.65
CA THR A 294 5.29 21.12 -2.65
C THR A 294 5.29 22.02 -1.40
N ILE A 295 6.09 23.08 -1.39
CA ILE A 295 6.20 24.00 -0.26
C ILE A 295 5.82 25.43 -0.67
N GLY A 296 5.46 26.25 0.32
CA GLY A 296 4.93 27.60 0.09
C GLY A 296 3.41 27.65 -0.08
N PRO A 297 2.88 28.80 -0.55
CA PRO A 297 1.45 28.99 -0.78
C PRO A 297 0.89 27.91 -1.69
N VAL A 298 -0.26 27.36 -1.31
CA VAL A 298 -0.83 26.18 -1.97
C VAL A 298 -1.29 26.50 -3.39
N GLU A 299 -1.75 27.72 -3.62
CA GLU A 299 -2.10 28.25 -4.93
C GLU A 299 -0.91 28.41 -5.89
N GLU A 300 0.33 28.30 -5.41
CA GLU A 300 1.55 28.38 -6.23
C GLU A 300 2.25 27.00 -6.41
N ARG A 301 1.62 25.92 -5.93
CA ARG A 301 2.16 24.55 -6.03
C ARG A 301 1.72 23.89 -7.34
N ALA A 302 2.69 23.52 -8.16
CA ALA A 302 2.43 22.88 -9.44
C ALA A 302 1.83 21.49 -9.23
N THR A 303 0.71 21.19 -9.89
CA THR A 303 0.15 19.84 -9.84
C THR A 303 0.94 18.87 -10.71
N ASN A 304 0.78 17.57 -10.45
CA ASN A 304 1.47 16.52 -11.19
C ASN A 304 0.53 15.35 -11.53
N ALA A 305 0.90 14.56 -12.53
CA ALA A 305 0.26 13.27 -12.74
C ALA A 305 0.75 12.30 -11.67
N ASN A 306 -0.18 11.62 -11.00
CA ASN A 306 0.10 10.53 -10.09
C ASN A 306 0.33 9.25 -10.90
N PHE A 307 1.40 8.51 -10.59
CA PHE A 307 1.67 7.20 -11.19
C PHE A 307 0.47 6.23 -11.11
N TRP A 308 -0.32 6.33 -10.04
CA TRP A 308 -1.49 5.52 -9.78
C TRP A 308 -2.76 5.96 -10.53
N GLY A 309 -2.63 6.80 -11.57
CA GLY A 309 -3.69 7.08 -12.54
C GLY A 309 -4.66 8.19 -12.14
N TYR A 310 -4.22 9.14 -11.31
CA TYR A 310 -4.98 10.35 -10.97
C TYR A 310 -4.06 11.58 -10.87
N ASN A 311 -4.57 12.72 -10.38
CA ASN A 311 -3.82 13.98 -10.25
C ASN A 311 -3.32 14.19 -8.81
N GLN A 312 -2.10 14.70 -8.64
CA GLN A 312 -1.55 15.14 -7.36
C GLN A 312 -1.60 16.66 -7.27
N SER A 313 -2.30 17.17 -6.26
CA SER A 313 -2.45 18.60 -6.02
C SER A 313 -1.24 19.23 -5.33
N TYR A 314 -0.40 18.40 -4.68
CA TYR A 314 0.65 18.81 -3.74
C TYR A 314 0.15 19.72 -2.61
N GLY A 315 -1.15 19.67 -2.30
CA GLY A 315 -1.70 20.30 -1.11
C GLY A 315 -1.14 19.70 0.19
N LEU A 316 -0.96 18.37 0.21
CA LEU A 316 -0.14 17.66 1.19
C LEU A 316 1.28 17.52 0.62
N GLY A 317 2.17 18.38 1.08
CA GLY A 317 3.57 18.45 0.65
C GLY A 317 4.56 18.16 1.76
N TYR A 318 5.85 18.39 1.48
CA TYR A 318 6.93 18.07 2.41
C TYR A 318 6.81 18.77 3.76
N TYR A 319 6.39 20.04 3.79
CA TYR A 319 6.17 20.76 5.05
C TYR A 319 5.10 20.08 5.92
N GLU A 320 3.99 19.70 5.30
CA GLU A 320 2.89 19.03 5.99
C GLU A 320 3.29 17.61 6.46
N TYR A 321 4.10 16.86 5.69
CA TYR A 321 4.64 15.57 6.13
C TYR A 321 5.60 15.71 7.32
N PHE A 322 6.52 16.69 7.29
CA PHE A 322 7.41 16.97 8.43
C PHE A 322 6.63 17.36 9.68
N GLN A 323 5.62 18.23 9.53
CA GLN A 323 4.75 18.63 10.64
C GLN A 323 3.96 17.44 11.18
N PHE A 324 3.49 16.53 10.32
CA PHE A 324 2.79 15.33 10.75
C PHE A 324 3.69 14.38 11.55
N ALA A 325 4.91 14.13 11.07
CA ALA A 325 5.89 13.32 11.79
C ALA A 325 6.16 13.91 13.19
N GLU A 326 6.36 15.23 13.29
CA GLU A 326 6.50 15.93 14.57
C GLU A 326 5.26 15.78 15.46
N ASP A 327 4.06 15.98 14.91
CA ASP A 327 2.78 15.95 15.64
C ASP A 327 2.46 14.59 16.28
N ILE A 328 2.99 13.50 15.71
CA ILE A 328 2.83 12.13 16.24
C ILE A 328 4.09 11.60 16.96
N GLY A 329 5.15 12.41 17.04
CA GLY A 329 6.41 12.04 17.72
C GLY A 329 7.26 11.04 16.94
N ALA A 330 7.11 10.99 15.62
CA ALA A 330 7.87 10.12 14.72
C ALA A 330 9.03 10.87 14.05
N LYS A 331 10.05 10.14 13.61
CA LYS A 331 11.10 10.68 12.75
C LYS A 331 10.60 10.82 11.31
N PRO A 332 10.87 11.95 10.62
CA PRO A 332 10.62 12.06 9.19
C PRO A 332 11.70 11.30 8.40
N VAL A 333 11.30 10.48 7.43
CA VAL A 333 12.21 9.78 6.50
C VAL A 333 11.80 10.10 5.06
N PRO A 334 12.27 11.22 4.50
CA PRO A 334 11.99 11.60 3.13
C PRO A 334 12.71 10.68 2.14
N VAL A 335 12.07 10.43 0.99
CA VAL A 335 12.60 9.68 -0.15
C VAL A 335 12.74 10.62 -1.35
N VAL A 336 13.94 10.68 -1.95
CA VAL A 336 14.23 11.59 -3.07
C VAL A 336 14.59 10.86 -4.37
N PRO A 337 14.28 11.43 -5.56
CA PRO A 337 14.59 10.79 -6.84
C PRO A 337 16.09 10.58 -7.08
N ALA A 338 16.46 9.40 -7.58
CA ALA A 338 17.86 9.04 -7.88
C ALA A 338 18.21 9.10 -9.38
N LEU A 339 17.37 9.71 -10.23
CA LEU A 339 17.51 9.75 -11.70
C LEU A 339 17.54 8.38 -12.40
N VAL A 340 17.04 7.35 -11.71
CA VAL A 340 16.76 6.05 -12.28
C VAL A 340 15.29 5.78 -12.03
N THR A 341 14.55 5.42 -13.07
CA THR A 341 13.14 5.09 -12.92
C THR A 341 12.94 3.63 -12.56
N GLY A 342 11.98 3.36 -11.69
CA GLY A 342 11.54 2.01 -11.30
C GLY A 342 10.09 1.74 -11.70
N CYS A 343 9.41 0.88 -10.95
CA CYS A 343 7.98 0.55 -11.12
C CYS A 343 7.56 0.26 -12.57
N GLY A 344 8.38 -0.54 -13.27
CA GLY A 344 8.14 -0.98 -14.64
C GLY A 344 8.66 -0.04 -15.75
N GLN A 345 9.25 1.13 -15.42
CA GLN A 345 9.85 2.01 -16.43
C GLN A 345 11.32 1.69 -16.71
N ASN A 346 12.11 1.43 -15.66
CA ASN A 346 13.49 0.91 -15.71
C ASN A 346 14.43 1.67 -16.66
N ARG A 347 14.57 2.99 -16.48
CA ARG A 347 15.45 3.87 -17.29
C ARG A 347 16.36 4.71 -16.42
N ALA A 348 17.64 4.76 -16.76
CA ALA A 348 18.57 5.72 -16.17
C ALA A 348 18.63 7.00 -17.03
N VAL A 349 18.54 8.18 -16.40
CA VAL A 349 18.72 9.47 -17.09
C VAL A 349 20.19 9.86 -17.04
N ASP A 350 20.81 9.95 -18.21
CA ASP A 350 22.22 10.33 -18.39
C ASP A 350 22.33 11.84 -18.64
N ASP A 351 22.29 12.63 -17.56
CA ASP A 351 22.35 14.09 -17.57
C ASP A 351 23.04 14.58 -16.28
N ASP A 352 24.33 14.92 -16.40
CA ASP A 352 25.15 15.33 -15.26
C ASP A 352 24.64 16.62 -14.60
N ALA A 353 24.16 17.59 -15.39
CA ALA A 353 23.66 18.84 -14.86
C ALA A 353 22.38 18.61 -14.06
N LEU A 354 21.51 17.72 -14.55
CA LEU A 354 20.32 17.31 -13.82
C LEU A 354 20.68 16.53 -12.55
N LEU A 355 21.66 15.63 -12.59
CA LEU A 355 22.13 14.90 -11.41
C LEU A 355 22.62 15.88 -10.32
N GLN A 356 23.46 16.86 -10.70
CA GLN A 356 23.92 17.88 -9.76
C GLN A 356 22.78 18.71 -9.19
N ARG A 357 21.76 19.03 -10.00
CA ARG A 357 20.55 19.74 -9.54
C ARG A 357 19.82 18.95 -8.44
N HIS A 358 19.59 17.65 -8.64
CA HIS A 358 18.90 16.81 -7.65
C HIS A 358 19.74 16.58 -6.38
N ILE A 359 21.06 16.46 -6.51
CA ILE A 359 21.97 16.43 -5.35
C ILE A 359 21.83 17.73 -4.55
N GLN A 360 21.87 18.88 -5.21
CA GLN A 360 21.69 20.18 -4.54
C GLN A 360 20.29 20.31 -3.94
N ASP A 361 19.24 19.89 -4.64
CA ASP A 361 17.87 19.86 -4.12
C ASP A 361 17.77 19.02 -2.83
N THR A 362 18.56 17.95 -2.72
CA THR A 362 18.62 17.09 -1.53
C THR A 362 19.37 17.76 -0.38
N LEU A 363 20.49 18.44 -0.65
CA LEU A 363 21.19 19.26 0.36
C LEU A 363 20.32 20.40 0.88
N ASP A 364 19.54 21.02 -0.02
CA ASP A 364 18.58 22.07 0.26
C ASP A 364 17.42 21.56 1.14
N LEU A 365 16.95 20.33 0.92
CA LEU A 365 15.95 19.69 1.76
C LEU A 365 16.47 19.46 3.18
N ILE A 366 17.73 19.02 3.33
CA ILE A 366 18.35 18.88 4.66
C ILE A 366 18.50 20.26 5.33
N GLU A 367 18.87 21.30 4.58
CA GLU A 367 18.89 22.67 5.12
C GLU A 367 17.49 23.17 5.48
N PHE A 368 16.46 22.86 4.69
CA PHE A 368 15.07 23.16 5.00
C PHE A 368 14.66 22.53 6.33
N ALA A 369 15.01 21.26 6.55
CA ALA A 369 14.67 20.54 7.77
C ALA A 369 15.48 21.01 8.99
N ASN A 370 16.77 21.27 8.83
CA ASN A 370 17.70 21.42 9.96
C ASN A 370 18.37 22.80 10.08
N GLY A 371 18.40 23.57 9.01
CA GLY A 371 19.13 24.83 8.91
C GLY A 371 18.61 25.92 9.86
N PRO A 372 19.48 26.87 10.25
CA PRO A 372 19.07 28.02 11.05
C PRO A 372 18.13 28.92 10.23
N VAL A 373 17.29 29.70 10.91
CA VAL A 373 16.35 30.64 10.25
C VAL A 373 17.03 31.73 9.41
N THR A 374 18.36 31.85 9.49
CA THR A 374 19.19 32.76 8.70
C THR A 374 19.71 32.16 7.39
N SER A 375 19.60 30.84 7.20
CA SER A 375 19.93 30.20 5.93
C SER A 375 18.77 30.31 4.95
N THR A 376 19.03 30.05 3.67
CA THR A 376 18.00 30.16 2.62
C THR A 376 16.80 29.29 2.92
N TRP A 377 17.02 27.99 3.17
CA TRP A 377 15.93 27.05 3.35
C TRP A 377 15.38 27.02 4.78
N GLY A 378 16.21 27.32 5.79
CA GLY A 378 15.73 27.52 7.16
C GLY A 378 14.84 28.76 7.30
N ALA A 379 15.13 29.84 6.56
CA ALA A 379 14.25 31.02 6.48
C ALA A 379 12.91 30.69 5.79
N LYS A 380 12.93 29.86 4.73
CA LYS A 380 11.70 29.40 4.07
C LYS A 380 10.83 28.57 5.02
N ARG A 381 11.41 27.63 5.77
CA ARG A 381 10.72 26.86 6.83
C ARG A 381 10.09 27.80 7.88
N ALA A 382 10.86 28.77 8.37
CA ALA A 382 10.39 29.75 9.34
C ALA A 382 9.23 30.61 8.80
N ALA A 383 9.31 31.06 7.55
CA ALA A 383 8.26 31.84 6.89
C ALA A 383 6.96 31.03 6.69
N MET A 384 7.05 29.70 6.61
CA MET A 384 5.90 28.80 6.60
C MET A 384 5.30 28.55 8.00
N GLY A 385 5.85 29.18 9.03
CA GLY A 385 5.34 29.13 10.40
C GLY A 385 6.09 28.19 11.34
N HIS A 386 7.22 27.61 10.92
CA HIS A 386 7.99 26.67 11.76
C HIS A 386 9.47 27.07 11.84
N SER A 387 9.83 27.80 12.90
CA SER A 387 11.21 28.28 13.07
C SER A 387 12.17 27.20 13.58
N ALA A 388 11.67 26.20 14.32
CA ALA A 388 12.51 25.16 14.90
C ALA A 388 12.97 24.14 13.83
N PRO A 389 14.14 23.52 13.97
CA PRO A 389 14.51 22.37 13.15
C PRO A 389 13.57 21.17 13.34
N PHE A 390 13.28 20.42 12.27
CA PHE A 390 12.54 19.15 12.35
C PHE A 390 13.41 17.97 12.84
N GLY A 391 14.74 18.09 12.79
CA GLY A 391 15.66 17.07 13.30
C GLY A 391 15.83 15.87 12.36
N LEU A 392 15.90 16.12 11.05
CA LEU A 392 16.13 15.10 10.03
C LEU A 392 17.50 14.44 10.24
N ASP A 393 17.53 13.14 10.54
CA ASP A 393 18.75 12.36 10.79
C ASP A 393 19.04 11.32 9.69
N ARG A 394 18.11 11.09 8.77
CA ARG A 394 18.23 10.11 7.68
C ARG A 394 17.41 10.49 6.45
N ILE A 395 17.82 10.03 5.28
CA ILE A 395 17.16 10.26 3.99
C ILE A 395 17.38 9.06 3.07
N GLU A 396 16.35 8.66 2.33
CA GLU A 396 16.45 7.61 1.31
C GLU A 396 16.65 8.25 -0.06
N VAL A 397 17.57 7.70 -0.85
CA VAL A 397 17.85 8.14 -2.23
C VAL A 397 17.47 7.01 -3.17
N GLY A 398 16.45 7.25 -4.00
CA GLY A 398 15.82 6.23 -4.85
C GLY A 398 14.75 5.43 -4.12
N ASN A 399 14.07 4.58 -4.88
CA ASN A 399 13.09 3.60 -4.42
C ASN A 399 13.11 2.43 -5.43
N GLU A 400 13.26 1.18 -5.00
CA GLU A 400 13.08 -0.01 -5.86
C GLU A 400 13.75 0.03 -7.26
N GLU A 401 14.97 0.52 -7.40
CA GLU A 401 15.61 0.63 -8.71
C GLU A 401 16.01 -0.73 -9.29
N ASN A 402 15.42 -1.11 -10.43
CA ASN A 402 15.72 -2.35 -11.15
C ASN A 402 17.03 -2.32 -11.97
N LEU A 403 17.77 -1.19 -11.95
CA LEU A 403 19.05 -1.03 -12.64
C LEU A 403 20.17 -0.80 -11.61
N PRO A 404 20.59 -1.84 -10.87
CA PRO A 404 21.39 -1.69 -9.65
C PRO A 404 22.72 -0.98 -9.88
N ASP A 405 23.42 -1.27 -10.98
CA ASP A 405 24.69 -0.60 -11.32
C ASP A 405 24.49 0.89 -11.65
N ALA A 406 23.48 1.24 -12.44
CA ALA A 406 23.19 2.62 -12.82
C ALA A 406 22.70 3.45 -11.62
N PHE A 407 21.92 2.83 -10.74
CA PHE A 407 21.47 3.41 -9.49
C PHE A 407 22.64 3.65 -8.54
N MET A 408 23.46 2.63 -8.27
CA MET A 408 24.57 2.76 -7.32
C MET A 408 25.57 3.85 -7.74
N ALA A 409 25.85 3.98 -9.04
CA ALA A 409 26.72 5.06 -9.55
C ALA A 409 26.21 6.47 -9.18
N ARG A 410 24.88 6.68 -9.20
CA ARG A 410 24.25 7.95 -8.82
C ARG A 410 24.16 8.08 -7.31
N PHE A 411 23.72 7.02 -6.62
CA PHE A 411 23.62 6.98 -5.16
C PHE A 411 24.92 7.40 -4.46
N VAL A 412 26.08 6.93 -4.92
CA VAL A 412 27.38 7.33 -4.38
C VAL A 412 27.59 8.85 -4.49
N GLY A 413 27.19 9.47 -5.60
CA GLY A 413 27.25 10.92 -5.77
C GLY A 413 26.39 11.69 -4.76
N PHE A 414 25.15 11.25 -4.54
CA PHE A 414 24.29 11.82 -3.49
C PHE A 414 24.89 11.64 -2.10
N ARG A 415 25.28 10.40 -1.76
CA ARG A 415 25.82 10.07 -0.45
C ARG A 415 27.06 10.89 -0.14
N ASP A 416 28.01 10.97 -1.07
CA ASP A 416 29.28 11.65 -0.84
C ASP A 416 29.06 13.16 -0.64
N ALA A 417 28.18 13.78 -1.44
CA ALA A 417 27.81 15.19 -1.27
C ALA A 417 27.09 15.44 0.07
N ILE A 418 26.14 14.58 0.45
CA ILE A 418 25.42 14.68 1.73
C ILE A 418 26.39 14.49 2.90
N LYS A 419 27.27 13.49 2.86
CA LYS A 419 28.23 13.24 3.94
C LYS A 419 29.27 14.35 4.08
N ALA A 420 29.63 15.01 2.99
CA ALA A 420 30.50 16.18 3.04
C ALA A 420 29.85 17.37 3.78
N ALA A 421 28.56 17.62 3.56
CA ALA A 421 27.84 18.75 4.19
C ALA A 421 27.23 18.41 5.56
N TYR A 422 26.74 17.18 5.72
CA TYR A 422 25.94 16.69 6.84
C TYR A 422 26.40 15.29 7.27
N PRO A 423 27.61 15.14 7.84
CA PRO A 423 28.25 13.84 8.08
C PRO A 423 27.46 12.89 8.99
N LYS A 424 26.54 13.43 9.80
CA LYS A 424 25.68 12.67 10.73
C LYS A 424 24.39 12.14 10.10
N VAL A 425 24.03 12.58 8.89
CA VAL A 425 22.81 12.10 8.21
C VAL A 425 23.09 10.72 7.63
N THR A 426 22.27 9.72 7.96
CA THR A 426 22.32 8.40 7.32
C THR A 426 21.68 8.50 5.94
N VAL A 427 22.40 8.07 4.90
CA VAL A 427 21.90 8.03 3.51
C VAL A 427 21.56 6.59 3.19
N ILE A 428 20.27 6.32 2.98
CA ILE A 428 19.72 4.98 2.82
C ILE A 428 19.66 4.65 1.34
N SER A 429 20.19 3.49 0.97
CA SER A 429 20.08 2.89 -0.38
C SER A 429 18.96 1.84 -0.39
N ASN A 430 18.67 1.21 -1.53
CA ASN A 430 17.71 0.11 -1.61
C ASN A 430 18.30 -1.14 -2.30
N SER A 431 17.55 -2.25 -2.22
CA SER A 431 17.88 -3.54 -2.83
C SER A 431 17.01 -3.91 -4.06
N GLY A 432 16.30 -2.95 -4.66
CA GLY A 432 15.27 -3.24 -5.67
C GLY A 432 13.94 -3.71 -5.07
N PRO A 433 12.96 -4.11 -5.91
CA PRO A 433 11.58 -4.39 -5.50
C PRO A 433 11.31 -5.80 -4.93
N ASP A 434 12.29 -6.69 -4.97
CA ASP A 434 12.10 -8.13 -4.68
C ASP A 434 12.94 -8.59 -3.48
N ASP A 435 12.56 -9.68 -2.80
CA ASP A 435 13.31 -10.28 -1.68
C ASP A 435 14.47 -11.20 -2.11
N ALA A 436 14.62 -11.46 -3.41
CA ALA A 436 15.61 -12.38 -3.94
C ALA A 436 15.82 -12.17 -5.45
N GLY A 437 16.80 -12.87 -6.01
CA GLY A 437 17.07 -12.89 -7.45
C GLY A 437 18.18 -11.94 -7.87
N THR A 438 18.45 -11.88 -9.17
CA THR A 438 19.66 -11.25 -9.72
C THR A 438 19.78 -9.77 -9.39
N THR A 439 18.66 -9.04 -9.38
CA THR A 439 18.63 -7.61 -9.05
C THR A 439 18.94 -7.40 -7.57
N PHE A 440 18.25 -8.14 -6.69
CA PHE A 440 18.46 -8.11 -5.24
C PHE A 440 19.91 -8.46 -4.86
N ASP A 441 20.42 -9.57 -5.40
CA ASP A 441 21.78 -10.05 -5.13
C ASP A 441 22.83 -9.03 -5.57
N ARG A 442 22.67 -8.46 -6.77
CA ARG A 442 23.57 -7.43 -7.30
C ARG A 442 23.51 -6.13 -6.51
N ALA A 443 22.31 -5.69 -6.12
CA ALA A 443 22.14 -4.50 -5.31
C ALA A 443 22.81 -4.66 -3.93
N TRP A 444 22.65 -5.81 -3.28
CA TRP A 444 23.32 -6.11 -2.02
C TRP A 444 24.84 -6.22 -2.15
N GLU A 445 25.35 -6.80 -3.24
CA GLU A 445 26.78 -6.81 -3.55
C GLU A 445 27.33 -5.38 -3.64
N LEU A 446 26.66 -4.52 -4.39
CA LEU A 446 27.05 -3.12 -4.58
C LEU A 446 26.95 -2.31 -3.27
N ASN A 447 25.90 -2.51 -2.47
CA ASN A 447 25.74 -1.86 -1.18
C ASN A 447 26.88 -2.21 -0.22
N ARG A 448 27.28 -3.50 -0.16
CA ARG A 448 28.44 -3.95 0.63
C ARG A 448 29.74 -3.37 0.10
N ALA A 449 29.96 -3.41 -1.22
CA ALA A 449 31.18 -2.90 -1.85
C ALA A 449 31.38 -1.39 -1.62
N ASN A 450 30.29 -0.65 -1.49
CA ASN A 450 30.31 0.80 -1.25
C ASN A 450 30.22 1.17 0.23
N GLY A 451 30.14 0.22 1.16
CA GLY A 451 30.05 0.51 2.61
C GLY A 451 28.80 1.30 3.00
N VAL A 452 27.66 0.97 2.40
CA VAL A 452 26.37 1.62 2.72
C VAL A 452 25.96 1.34 4.17
N GLU A 453 25.48 2.37 4.88
CA GLU A 453 25.12 2.27 6.30
C GLU A 453 23.78 1.54 6.53
N MET A 454 22.83 1.73 5.61
CA MET A 454 21.49 1.16 5.70
C MET A 454 20.92 0.88 4.31
N VAL A 455 20.27 -0.27 4.14
CA VAL A 455 19.64 -0.72 2.90
C VAL A 455 18.16 -0.98 3.14
N ASP A 456 17.32 -0.41 2.29
CA ASP A 456 15.89 -0.67 2.22
C ASP A 456 15.60 -1.94 1.40
N GLU A 457 14.92 -2.91 2.03
CA GLU A 457 14.41 -4.14 1.40
C GLU A 457 12.87 -4.10 1.31
N HIS A 458 12.34 -4.48 0.15
CA HIS A 458 10.90 -4.53 -0.12
C HIS A 458 10.47 -5.92 -0.57
N TYR A 459 9.28 -6.37 -0.13
CA TYR A 459 8.69 -7.60 -0.66
C TYR A 459 7.22 -7.81 -0.29
N TYR A 460 6.48 -8.33 -1.27
CA TYR A 460 5.08 -8.73 -1.15
C TYR A 460 4.97 -10.23 -1.48
N ASN A 461 4.74 -11.07 -0.47
CA ASN A 461 4.77 -12.53 -0.61
C ASN A 461 3.54 -13.21 -0.01
N ASP A 462 3.28 -14.47 -0.33
CA ASP A 462 2.17 -15.19 0.29
C ASP A 462 2.42 -15.46 1.80
N PRO A 463 1.38 -15.68 2.62
CA PRO A 463 1.52 -15.94 4.06
C PRO A 463 2.51 -17.06 4.42
N SER A 464 2.63 -18.11 3.59
CA SER A 464 3.55 -19.22 3.85
C SER A 464 5.02 -18.80 3.76
N TRP A 465 5.36 -17.86 2.87
CA TRP A 465 6.71 -17.29 2.78
C TRP A 465 7.11 -16.61 4.09
N PHE A 466 6.21 -15.80 4.68
CA PHE A 466 6.49 -15.13 5.96
C PHE A 466 6.76 -16.14 7.10
N LEU A 467 5.98 -17.22 7.15
CA LEU A 467 6.16 -18.31 8.12
C LEU A 467 7.42 -19.15 7.86
N GLN A 468 7.95 -19.16 6.64
CA GLN A 468 9.20 -19.84 6.26
C GLN A 468 10.43 -18.95 6.43
N ASN A 469 10.25 -17.62 6.39
CA ASN A 469 11.32 -16.63 6.43
C ASN A 469 11.48 -15.96 7.79
N ASN A 470 10.88 -16.50 8.86
CA ASN A 470 11.06 -15.99 10.22
C ASN A 470 12.54 -15.92 10.64
N LYS A 471 13.42 -16.75 10.06
CA LYS A 471 14.88 -16.77 10.33
C LYS A 471 15.73 -16.06 9.26
N ARG A 472 15.11 -15.29 8.35
CA ARG A 472 15.81 -14.65 7.22
C ARG A 472 17.04 -13.84 7.66
N TYR A 473 16.89 -13.01 8.68
CA TYR A 473 17.96 -12.13 9.16
C TYR A 473 18.91 -12.79 10.16
N ASP A 474 18.63 -14.01 10.62
CA ASP A 474 19.46 -14.74 11.58
C ASP A 474 20.87 -15.04 11.01
N SER A 475 21.08 -14.99 9.70
CA SER A 475 22.37 -15.23 9.05
C SER A 475 23.06 -13.97 8.51
N TYR A 476 22.39 -12.82 8.54
CA TYR A 476 22.93 -11.57 7.99
C TYR A 476 24.19 -11.12 8.76
N ASP A 477 25.08 -10.35 8.12
CA ASP A 477 26.28 -9.82 8.76
C ASP A 477 25.94 -8.71 9.75
N ARG A 478 26.26 -8.92 11.04
CA ARG A 478 25.96 -7.98 12.13
C ARG A 478 26.85 -6.73 12.10
N SER A 479 27.97 -6.81 11.39
CA SER A 479 28.90 -5.70 11.17
C SER A 479 28.65 -4.93 9.87
N GLY A 480 27.76 -5.43 9.02
CA GLY A 480 27.39 -4.82 7.75
C GLY A 480 26.36 -3.70 7.87
N ALA A 481 25.81 -3.32 6.72
CA ALA A 481 24.70 -2.37 6.62
C ALA A 481 23.51 -2.82 7.47
N LYS A 482 22.82 -1.86 8.09
CA LYS A 482 21.53 -2.11 8.73
C LYS A 482 20.46 -2.33 7.67
N VAL A 483 19.45 -3.09 8.02
CA VAL A 483 18.28 -3.31 7.18
C VAL A 483 17.15 -2.41 7.66
N TRP A 484 16.53 -1.77 6.70
CA TRP A 484 15.18 -1.23 6.80
C TRP A 484 14.29 -2.08 5.90
N VAL A 485 13.19 -2.61 6.43
CA VAL A 485 12.14 -3.22 5.60
C VAL A 485 11.09 -2.16 5.30
N GLY A 486 11.32 -1.35 4.26
CA GLY A 486 10.50 -0.18 3.90
C GLY A 486 9.09 -0.55 3.47
N GLU A 487 8.92 -1.72 2.86
CA GLU A 487 7.62 -2.22 2.40
C GLU A 487 7.51 -3.74 2.57
N TYR A 488 6.50 -4.19 3.30
CA TYR A 488 6.09 -5.60 3.28
C TYR A 488 4.59 -5.80 3.52
N ALA A 489 4.00 -6.80 2.86
CA ALA A 489 2.65 -7.29 3.15
C ALA A 489 2.39 -8.69 2.54
N SER A 490 1.35 -9.37 3.02
CA SER A 490 1.03 -10.75 2.62
C SER A 490 -0.14 -10.94 1.64
N TRP A 491 -0.37 -9.98 0.75
CA TRP A 491 -1.40 -10.00 -0.32
C TRP A 491 -2.90 -9.99 0.09
N ASP A 492 -3.27 -10.07 1.37
CA ASP A 492 -4.66 -9.94 1.85
C ASP A 492 -4.71 -9.38 3.30
N ASN A 493 -5.92 -9.05 3.80
CA ASN A 493 -6.17 -8.49 5.13
C ASN A 493 -6.92 -9.41 6.10
N LYS A 494 -6.92 -10.71 5.86
CA LYS A 494 -7.52 -11.72 6.74
C LYS A 494 -6.69 -11.92 8.00
N LEU A 495 -7.29 -12.51 9.03
CA LEU A 495 -6.55 -12.88 10.24
C LEU A 495 -5.36 -13.81 9.94
N SER A 496 -5.48 -14.77 9.01
CA SER A 496 -4.35 -15.64 8.62
C SER A 496 -3.13 -14.86 8.11
N ASN A 497 -3.37 -13.78 7.36
CA ASN A 497 -2.35 -12.89 6.83
C ASN A 497 -1.68 -12.10 7.95
N ALA A 498 -2.49 -11.48 8.81
CA ALA A 498 -2.02 -10.74 9.97
C ALA A 498 -1.19 -11.62 10.93
N LEU A 499 -1.54 -12.90 11.09
CA LEU A 499 -0.77 -13.85 11.91
C LEU A 499 0.55 -14.25 11.25
N ALA A 500 0.58 -14.48 9.94
CA ALA A 500 1.81 -14.79 9.22
C ALA A 500 2.81 -13.62 9.30
N GLU A 501 2.34 -12.40 9.09
CA GLU A 501 3.13 -11.18 9.28
C GLU A 501 3.54 -11.00 10.73
N GLY A 502 2.64 -11.22 11.69
CA GLY A 502 2.97 -11.17 13.12
C GLY A 502 4.06 -12.17 13.51
N ALA A 503 4.05 -13.39 12.96
CA ALA A 503 5.11 -14.37 13.18
C ALA A 503 6.44 -13.85 12.63
N TYR A 504 6.43 -13.28 11.43
CA TYR A 504 7.60 -12.67 10.80
C TYR A 504 8.16 -11.48 11.61
N MET A 505 7.29 -10.64 12.18
CA MET A 505 7.69 -9.52 13.04
C MET A 505 8.48 -9.98 14.28
N THR A 506 8.26 -11.21 14.78
CA THR A 506 9.11 -11.77 15.85
C THR A 506 10.56 -11.97 15.40
N GLY A 507 10.76 -12.35 14.14
CA GLY A 507 12.08 -12.44 13.50
C GLY A 507 12.76 -11.10 13.31
N LEU A 508 11.97 -10.06 12.99
CA LEU A 508 12.48 -8.69 12.90
C LEU A 508 12.99 -8.21 14.27
N GLU A 509 12.19 -8.33 15.33
CA GLU A 509 12.65 -7.93 16.68
C GLU A 509 13.81 -8.78 17.16
N ARG A 510 13.81 -10.09 16.93
CA ARG A 510 14.91 -10.98 17.34
C ARG A 510 16.26 -10.53 16.75
N ASN A 511 16.23 -9.95 15.55
CA ASN A 511 17.40 -9.45 14.84
C ASN A 511 17.45 -7.90 14.84
N ALA A 512 17.04 -7.25 15.94
CA ALA A 512 17.04 -5.80 16.07
C ALA A 512 18.43 -5.13 15.96
N ASP A 513 19.52 -5.91 16.01
CA ASP A 513 20.87 -5.48 15.68
C ASP A 513 21.14 -5.36 14.18
N VAL A 514 20.34 -6.01 13.34
CA VAL A 514 20.41 -5.98 11.88
C VAL A 514 19.26 -5.16 11.31
N VAL A 515 18.02 -5.55 11.61
CA VAL A 515 16.80 -4.85 11.17
C VAL A 515 16.44 -3.79 12.19
N THR A 516 16.50 -2.53 11.78
CA THR A 516 16.29 -1.40 12.72
C THR A 516 15.07 -0.55 12.41
N MET A 517 14.41 -0.82 11.28
CA MET A 517 13.21 -0.13 10.81
C MET A 517 12.38 -1.10 9.97
N ALA A 518 11.06 -1.05 10.09
CA ALA A 518 10.12 -1.82 9.27
C ALA A 518 8.78 -1.09 9.14
N SER A 519 8.17 -1.14 7.96
CA SER A 519 6.84 -0.56 7.69
C SER A 519 6.01 -1.46 6.77
N TYR A 520 4.76 -1.71 7.18
CA TYR A 520 3.77 -2.31 6.30
C TYR A 520 3.41 -1.34 5.17
N ALA A 521 3.15 -1.86 3.97
CA ALA A 521 2.72 -1.07 2.82
C ALA A 521 1.65 -1.80 1.98
N PRO A 522 0.75 -1.07 1.29
CA PRO A 522 0.45 0.35 1.48
C PRO A 522 -0.34 0.66 2.77
N LEU A 523 -0.30 1.93 3.22
CA LEU A 523 -0.89 2.33 4.50
C LEU A 523 -2.41 2.59 4.44
N LEU A 524 -2.88 3.29 3.40
CA LEU A 524 -4.25 3.80 3.32
C LEU A 524 -4.92 3.38 2.00
N ALA A 525 -6.17 2.93 2.07
CA ALA A 525 -7.02 2.79 0.88
C ALA A 525 -8.44 3.30 1.06
N ASN A 526 -8.89 4.12 0.11
CA ASN A 526 -10.30 4.44 -0.02
C ASN A 526 -11.04 3.28 -0.68
N ILE A 527 -12.10 2.78 -0.04
CA ILE A 527 -12.86 1.62 -0.51
C ILE A 527 -13.48 1.81 -1.91
N ASP A 528 -13.75 3.06 -2.30
CA ASP A 528 -14.36 3.40 -3.60
C ASP A 528 -13.32 3.60 -4.72
N TYR A 529 -12.02 3.63 -4.41
CA TYR A 529 -10.96 3.90 -5.39
C TYR A 529 -9.65 3.16 -5.04
N VAL A 530 -9.58 1.88 -5.43
CA VAL A 530 -8.46 0.99 -5.09
C VAL A 530 -7.66 0.58 -6.34
N GLN A 531 -6.36 0.86 -6.34
CA GLN A 531 -5.37 0.47 -7.35
C GLN A 531 -4.55 -0.74 -6.88
N TRP A 532 -4.26 -0.79 -5.58
CA TRP A 532 -3.46 -1.86 -4.97
C TRP A 532 -4.14 -2.40 -3.71
N ARG A 533 -3.93 -3.67 -3.42
CA ARG A 533 -4.35 -4.36 -2.18
C ARG A 533 -3.25 -5.31 -1.74
N PRO A 534 -3.12 -5.61 -0.44
CA PRO A 534 -3.93 -5.17 0.71
C PRO A 534 -3.46 -3.85 1.33
N ASP A 535 -4.22 -3.27 2.28
CA ASP A 535 -3.90 -1.98 2.90
C ASP A 535 -4.10 -2.00 4.42
N LEU A 536 -3.29 -1.25 5.15
CA LEU A 536 -3.33 -1.29 6.62
C LEU A 536 -4.61 -0.65 7.18
N ILE A 537 -4.97 0.54 6.68
CA ILE A 537 -6.13 1.31 7.12
C ILE A 537 -7.03 1.57 5.90
N TRP A 538 -8.30 1.23 6.06
CA TRP A 538 -9.31 1.43 5.03
C TRP A 538 -10.23 2.59 5.43
N PHE A 539 -10.75 3.30 4.44
CA PHE A 539 -11.63 4.44 4.68
C PHE A 539 -12.63 4.67 3.55
N ASP A 540 -13.64 5.47 3.85
CA ASP A 540 -14.51 6.13 2.89
C ASP A 540 -14.51 7.63 3.18
N ASN A 541 -15.46 8.40 2.66
CA ASN A 541 -15.49 9.85 2.84
C ASN A 541 -15.72 10.33 4.29
N ASP A 542 -16.32 9.52 5.18
CA ASP A 542 -16.73 9.97 6.52
C ASP A 542 -16.17 9.13 7.69
N GLN A 543 -15.61 7.96 7.42
CA GLN A 543 -15.01 7.11 8.45
C GLN A 543 -13.80 6.29 7.99
N SER A 544 -13.11 5.69 8.96
CA SER A 544 -11.95 4.82 8.75
C SER A 544 -11.90 3.64 9.73
N TRP A 545 -11.37 2.50 9.27
CA TRP A 545 -11.21 1.28 10.06
C TRP A 545 -9.85 0.62 9.82
N GLY A 546 -9.38 -0.15 10.81
CA GLY A 546 -8.13 -0.90 10.70
C GLY A 546 -8.42 -2.30 10.14
N SER A 547 -7.54 -2.82 9.29
CA SER A 547 -7.57 -4.23 8.90
C SER A 547 -7.25 -5.17 10.08
N ALA A 548 -7.32 -6.50 9.87
CA ALA A 548 -6.79 -7.44 10.85
C ALA A 548 -5.28 -7.21 11.07
N ASN A 549 -4.55 -6.90 10.00
CA ASN A 549 -3.13 -6.57 10.02
C ASN A 549 -2.89 -5.30 10.85
N TYR A 550 -3.72 -4.26 10.73
CA TYR A 550 -3.61 -3.06 11.58
C TYR A 550 -3.64 -3.40 13.06
N GLU A 551 -4.56 -4.26 13.50
CA GLU A 551 -4.67 -4.62 14.91
C GLU A 551 -3.44 -5.40 15.39
N VAL A 552 -2.88 -6.30 14.57
CA VAL A 552 -1.65 -7.03 14.89
C VAL A 552 -0.43 -6.10 14.90
N GLN A 553 -0.24 -5.29 13.84
CA GLN A 553 0.82 -4.29 13.72
C GLN A 553 0.79 -3.35 14.94
N LYS A 554 -0.37 -2.77 15.25
CA LYS A 554 -0.56 -1.91 16.42
C LYS A 554 -0.14 -2.60 17.71
N LEU A 555 -0.47 -3.87 17.88
CA LEU A 555 -0.13 -4.60 19.09
C LEU A 555 1.39 -4.79 19.23
N PHE A 556 2.10 -5.11 18.15
CA PHE A 556 3.57 -5.13 18.13
C PHE A 556 4.18 -3.74 18.40
N MET A 557 3.74 -2.72 17.64
CA MET A 557 4.25 -1.35 17.70
C MET A 557 4.06 -0.69 19.07
N THR A 558 3.01 -1.06 19.80
CA THR A 558 2.73 -0.54 21.15
C THR A 558 3.34 -1.40 22.27
N ASN A 559 4.02 -2.49 21.93
CA ASN A 559 4.62 -3.42 22.89
C ASN A 559 6.05 -3.85 22.52
N VAL A 560 6.82 -3.02 21.80
CA VAL A 560 8.17 -3.35 21.30
C VAL A 560 9.13 -3.76 22.43
N GLY A 561 9.25 -2.95 23.49
CA GLY A 561 10.32 -3.06 24.49
C GLY A 561 11.61 -2.38 24.04
N ASP A 562 12.61 -2.31 24.90
CA ASP A 562 13.89 -1.63 24.67
C ASP A 562 15.02 -2.58 24.27
N GLN A 563 14.88 -3.88 24.61
CA GLN A 563 15.94 -4.87 24.41
C GLN A 563 15.34 -6.26 24.19
N VAL A 564 15.94 -7.01 23.27
CA VAL A 564 15.62 -8.44 23.08
C VAL A 564 16.18 -9.24 24.26
N VAL A 565 15.38 -10.19 24.73
CA VAL A 565 15.78 -11.15 25.76
C VAL A 565 16.04 -12.49 25.07
N PRO A 566 17.25 -13.07 25.20
CA PRO A 566 17.58 -14.33 24.55
C PRO A 566 16.55 -15.40 24.91
N SER A 567 15.95 -15.97 23.88
CA SER A 567 14.88 -16.94 24.02
C SER A 567 14.87 -17.92 22.85
N SER A 568 14.46 -19.15 23.14
CA SER A 568 14.29 -20.21 22.14
C SER A 568 12.99 -20.95 22.41
N PHE A 569 12.52 -21.69 21.40
CA PHE A 569 11.40 -22.60 21.59
C PHE A 569 11.68 -23.98 21.01
N THR A 570 10.98 -24.98 21.52
CA THR A 570 10.94 -26.35 20.98
C THR A 570 9.48 -26.77 20.82
N GLY A 571 9.13 -27.40 19.70
CA GLY A 571 7.79 -27.92 19.44
C GLY A 571 7.62 -28.31 17.97
N ALA A 572 6.37 -28.47 17.54
CA ALA A 572 6.06 -28.90 16.18
C ALA A 572 6.38 -27.81 15.13
N VAL A 573 6.88 -28.25 13.98
CA VAL A 573 7.07 -27.46 12.76
C VAL A 573 6.40 -28.18 11.60
N LYS A 574 6.05 -27.45 10.53
CA LYS A 574 5.51 -28.05 9.31
C LYS A 574 6.66 -28.31 8.34
N THR A 575 6.94 -29.57 8.04
CA THR A 575 7.95 -29.96 7.04
C THR A 575 7.42 -29.74 5.63
N ALA A 576 8.32 -29.39 4.71
CA ALA A 576 8.00 -29.28 3.30
C ALA A 576 7.38 -30.58 2.75
N GLN A 577 6.50 -30.43 1.76
CA GLN A 577 5.80 -31.52 1.12
C GLN A 577 6.25 -31.62 -0.34
N PRO A 578 6.31 -32.82 -0.94
CA PRO A 578 6.58 -32.97 -2.37
C PRO A 578 5.63 -32.12 -3.21
N VAL A 579 6.14 -31.62 -4.34
CA VAL A 579 5.30 -30.98 -5.36
C VAL A 579 4.38 -32.06 -5.95
N THR A 580 3.08 -31.87 -5.77
CA THR A 580 2.04 -32.76 -6.32
C THR A 580 1.00 -31.97 -7.08
N GLY A 581 0.46 -32.56 -8.14
CA GLY A 581 -0.65 -31.98 -8.87
C GLY A 581 -0.64 -32.30 -10.36
N ALA A 582 -1.71 -31.87 -11.01
CA ALA A 582 -1.90 -31.95 -12.44
C ALA A 582 -0.98 -30.96 -13.18
N ILE A 583 -1.10 -30.93 -14.51
CA ILE A 583 -0.39 -29.98 -15.38
C ILE A 583 -1.32 -28.89 -15.89
N GLY A 584 -0.77 -27.77 -16.33
CA GLY A 584 -1.54 -26.68 -16.89
C GLY A 584 -0.85 -25.95 -18.04
N LEU A 585 -1.65 -25.26 -18.85
CA LEU A 585 -1.19 -24.34 -19.89
C LEU A 585 -1.87 -22.99 -19.64
N SER A 586 -1.15 -21.88 -19.78
CA SER A 586 -1.70 -20.56 -19.48
C SER A 586 -0.95 -19.45 -20.19
N THR A 587 -1.59 -18.32 -20.41
CA THR A 587 -0.97 -17.10 -20.94
C THR A 587 -1.28 -15.91 -20.05
N TRP A 588 -0.47 -14.86 -20.18
CA TRP A 588 -0.69 -13.55 -19.58
C TRP A 588 -0.55 -12.50 -20.68
N ARG A 589 -1.64 -11.81 -21.03
CA ARG A 589 -1.70 -10.77 -22.08
C ARG A 589 -1.04 -11.18 -23.41
N THR A 590 -1.17 -12.47 -23.78
CA THR A 590 -0.44 -13.09 -24.89
C THR A 590 -1.26 -14.20 -25.52
N ALA A 591 -1.27 -14.25 -26.85
CA ALA A 591 -1.75 -15.37 -27.64
C ALA A 591 -0.61 -16.36 -27.88
N ALA A 592 -0.85 -17.64 -27.60
CA ALA A 592 0.12 -18.72 -27.77
C ALA A 592 -0.57 -20.01 -28.18
N LYS A 593 0.16 -20.87 -28.89
CA LYS A 593 -0.25 -22.25 -29.17
C LYS A 593 0.61 -23.24 -28.42
N TYR A 594 -0.01 -24.33 -28.00
CA TYR A 594 0.63 -25.44 -27.32
C TYR A 594 0.37 -26.74 -28.06
N ASP A 595 1.37 -27.60 -28.08
CA ASP A 595 1.31 -28.89 -28.76
C ASP A 595 2.27 -29.90 -28.10
N ASP A 596 2.19 -31.17 -28.49
CA ASP A 596 3.06 -32.26 -28.05
C ASP A 596 3.21 -32.36 -26.51
N VAL A 597 2.08 -32.33 -25.78
CA VAL A 597 2.10 -32.48 -24.32
C VAL A 597 2.37 -33.93 -23.95
N LEU A 598 3.39 -34.18 -23.13
CA LEU A 598 3.74 -35.50 -22.60
C LEU A 598 4.09 -35.41 -21.13
N VAL A 599 3.46 -36.26 -20.32
CA VAL A 599 3.78 -36.47 -18.90
C VAL A 599 4.24 -37.89 -18.69
N THR A 600 5.41 -38.08 -18.08
CA THR A 600 5.93 -39.40 -17.71
C THR A 600 6.28 -39.43 -16.22
N SER A 601 6.07 -40.56 -15.55
CA SER A 601 6.64 -40.80 -14.21
C SER A 601 8.17 -40.81 -14.25
N SER A 602 8.80 -40.78 -13.08
CA SER A 602 10.26 -40.78 -12.93
C SER A 602 10.96 -41.99 -13.56
N ASP A 603 10.25 -43.11 -13.75
CA ASP A 603 10.75 -44.32 -14.41
C ASP A 603 10.53 -44.35 -15.93
N GLY A 604 9.91 -43.30 -16.49
CA GLY A 604 9.63 -43.14 -17.92
C GLY A 604 8.27 -43.67 -18.37
N THR A 605 7.41 -44.18 -17.47
CA THR A 605 6.06 -44.61 -17.83
C THR A 605 5.18 -43.41 -18.24
N PRO A 606 4.55 -43.41 -19.43
CA PRO A 606 3.61 -42.34 -19.80
C PRO A 606 2.40 -42.29 -18.87
N LEU A 607 2.15 -41.12 -18.29
CA LEU A 607 0.98 -40.82 -17.45
C LEU A 607 -0.11 -40.10 -18.25
N PHE A 608 0.29 -39.24 -19.18
CA PHE A 608 -0.61 -38.46 -20.01
C PHE A 608 0.09 -38.00 -21.29
N SER A 609 -0.65 -37.94 -22.39
CA SER A 609 -0.21 -37.30 -23.62
C SER A 609 -1.39 -36.64 -24.33
N ASP A 610 -1.12 -35.53 -25.01
CA ASP A 610 -2.09 -34.84 -25.87
C ASP A 610 -1.36 -34.05 -26.97
N ASP A 611 -1.63 -34.39 -28.22
CA ASP A 611 -1.17 -33.69 -29.42
C ASP A 611 -2.32 -32.87 -30.06
N PHE A 612 -3.44 -32.75 -29.33
CA PHE A 612 -4.67 -32.05 -29.71
C PHE A 612 -5.32 -32.46 -31.04
N SER A 613 -4.84 -33.53 -31.70
CA SER A 613 -5.43 -34.08 -32.93
C SER A 613 -6.87 -34.59 -32.72
N ASN A 614 -7.21 -34.97 -31.48
CA ASN A 614 -8.53 -35.43 -31.05
C ASN A 614 -9.31 -34.36 -30.25
N GLY A 615 -8.92 -33.09 -30.35
CA GLY A 615 -9.50 -31.98 -29.59
C GLY A 615 -8.95 -31.86 -28.16
N ALA A 616 -9.42 -30.85 -27.42
CA ALA A 616 -8.93 -30.53 -26.07
C ALA A 616 -9.91 -30.92 -24.94
N GLY A 617 -10.76 -31.95 -25.14
CA GLY A 617 -11.81 -32.33 -24.18
C GLY A 617 -11.31 -32.81 -22.80
N ARG A 618 -10.01 -33.05 -22.66
CA ARG A 618 -9.34 -33.45 -21.40
C ARG A 618 -8.81 -32.26 -20.60
N TRP A 619 -8.98 -31.04 -21.11
CA TRP A 619 -8.52 -29.80 -20.50
C TRP A 619 -9.69 -29.02 -19.92
N THR A 620 -9.58 -28.63 -18.66
CA THR A 620 -10.63 -27.89 -17.94
C THR A 620 -10.14 -26.50 -17.59
N PRO A 621 -10.84 -25.42 -17.97
CA PRO A 621 -10.54 -24.08 -17.49
C PRO A 621 -10.75 -23.99 -15.98
N ILE A 622 -9.71 -23.59 -15.23
CA ILE A 622 -9.81 -23.44 -13.77
C ILE A 622 -9.91 -21.97 -13.34
N ALA A 623 -9.39 -21.04 -14.15
CA ALA A 623 -9.50 -19.60 -13.91
C ALA A 623 -10.72 -18.97 -14.61
N GLY A 624 -11.31 -19.65 -15.60
CA GLY A 624 -12.45 -19.15 -16.38
C GLY A 624 -12.14 -17.92 -17.25
N ARG A 625 -10.87 -17.73 -17.65
CA ARG A 625 -10.38 -16.57 -18.40
C ARG A 625 -9.72 -16.98 -19.72
N GLY A 626 -9.71 -16.06 -20.69
CA GLY A 626 -9.11 -16.25 -22.00
C GLY A 626 -10.02 -17.01 -22.98
N THR A 627 -9.58 -17.05 -24.24
CA THR A 627 -10.28 -17.75 -25.32
C THR A 627 -9.43 -18.90 -25.81
N TRP A 628 -9.87 -20.14 -25.54
CA TRP A 628 -9.13 -21.37 -25.87
C TRP A 628 -9.84 -22.20 -26.93
N THR A 629 -9.14 -22.55 -28.00
CA THR A 629 -9.68 -23.38 -29.10
C THR A 629 -8.59 -24.24 -29.70
N VAL A 630 -8.93 -25.44 -30.19
CA VAL A 630 -8.00 -26.23 -31.01
C VAL A 630 -8.01 -25.68 -32.44
N GLN A 631 -6.83 -25.33 -32.95
CA GLN A 631 -6.62 -24.79 -34.30
C GLN A 631 -5.37 -25.45 -34.90
N ASP A 632 -5.51 -25.99 -36.10
CA ASP A 632 -4.41 -26.63 -36.85
C ASP A 632 -3.61 -27.67 -36.06
N GLY A 633 -4.31 -28.47 -35.24
CA GLY A 633 -3.71 -29.52 -34.42
C GLY A 633 -3.03 -29.03 -33.14
N ALA A 634 -3.15 -27.75 -32.77
CA ALA A 634 -2.60 -27.21 -31.53
C ALA A 634 -3.70 -26.58 -30.65
N TYR A 635 -3.46 -26.50 -29.34
CA TYR A 635 -4.37 -25.80 -28.44
C TYR A 635 -3.97 -24.34 -28.29
N VAL A 636 -4.83 -23.44 -28.78
CA VAL A 636 -4.53 -22.03 -28.96
C VAL A 636 -5.32 -21.20 -27.97
N GLN A 637 -4.59 -20.39 -27.19
CA GLN A 637 -5.14 -19.24 -26.51
C GLN A 637 -4.98 -18.02 -27.43
N SER A 638 -6.06 -17.27 -27.68
CA SER A 638 -6.06 -16.14 -28.64
C SER A 638 -6.30 -14.74 -28.04
N ASP A 639 -6.64 -14.65 -26.75
CA ASP A 639 -6.96 -13.38 -26.10
C ASP A 639 -5.71 -12.71 -25.53
N THR A 640 -5.24 -11.65 -26.21
CA THR A 640 -4.04 -10.89 -25.82
C THR A 640 -4.26 -9.89 -24.68
N ALA A 641 -5.48 -9.78 -24.15
CA ALA A 641 -5.79 -8.94 -22.99
C ALA A 641 -5.99 -9.77 -21.72
N ALA A 642 -6.36 -11.05 -21.84
CA ALA A 642 -6.61 -11.91 -20.68
C ALA A 642 -5.35 -12.26 -19.89
N GLU A 643 -5.51 -12.34 -18.57
CA GLU A 643 -4.47 -12.70 -17.60
C GLU A 643 -4.85 -13.98 -16.85
N ASN A 644 -3.85 -14.82 -16.57
CA ASN A 644 -4.04 -16.13 -15.92
C ASN A 644 -5.15 -16.95 -16.60
N THR A 645 -4.90 -17.38 -17.83
CA THR A 645 -5.88 -18.12 -18.65
C THR A 645 -5.85 -19.62 -18.39
N MET A 646 -5.43 -20.06 -17.19
CA MET A 646 -5.01 -21.44 -16.96
C MET A 646 -6.10 -22.49 -17.26
N VAL A 647 -5.71 -23.47 -18.06
CA VAL A 647 -6.42 -24.74 -18.28
C VAL A 647 -5.61 -25.88 -17.66
N LYS A 648 -6.31 -26.85 -17.03
CA LYS A 648 -5.72 -27.98 -16.29
C LYS A 648 -6.04 -29.31 -16.97
N ALA A 649 -5.08 -30.22 -17.00
CA ALA A 649 -5.28 -31.63 -17.38
C ALA A 649 -4.43 -32.58 -16.52
N GLY A 650 -4.92 -33.79 -16.31
CA GLY A 650 -4.24 -34.81 -15.49
C GLY A 650 -4.80 -34.95 -14.08
N ASP A 651 -4.03 -35.61 -13.21
CA ASP A 651 -4.44 -36.03 -11.86
C ASP A 651 -3.70 -35.23 -10.77
N GLU A 652 -4.41 -34.79 -9.74
CA GLU A 652 -3.87 -33.98 -8.64
C GLU A 652 -2.94 -34.75 -7.70
N SER A 653 -2.96 -36.09 -7.77
CA SER A 653 -2.09 -36.98 -6.99
C SER A 653 -0.73 -37.24 -7.65
N TRP A 654 -0.52 -36.81 -8.89
CA TRP A 654 0.77 -36.98 -9.56
C TRP A 654 1.89 -36.31 -8.79
N ARG A 655 3.03 -36.98 -8.76
CA ARG A 655 4.29 -36.56 -8.16
C ARG A 655 5.43 -37.21 -8.93
N ASP A 656 6.65 -36.72 -8.72
CA ASP A 656 7.85 -37.33 -9.30
C ASP A 656 7.73 -37.57 -10.83
N TYR A 657 7.27 -36.55 -11.57
CA TYR A 657 6.99 -36.65 -13.02
C TYR A 657 7.81 -35.67 -13.85
N ASP A 658 7.95 -35.97 -15.14
CA ASP A 658 8.46 -35.05 -16.16
C ASP A 658 7.28 -34.58 -17.01
N LEU A 659 7.14 -33.26 -17.18
CA LEU A 659 6.22 -32.62 -18.13
C LEU A 659 7.05 -32.07 -19.29
N SER A 660 6.73 -32.48 -20.51
CA SER A 660 7.25 -31.93 -21.76
C SER A 660 6.10 -31.31 -22.56
N VAL A 661 6.32 -30.15 -23.16
CA VAL A 661 5.34 -29.46 -24.01
C VAL A 661 6.06 -28.55 -25.01
N LYS A 662 5.50 -28.40 -26.21
CA LYS A 662 5.91 -27.36 -27.15
C LYS A 662 5.00 -26.15 -27.04
N ALA A 663 5.58 -24.96 -27.05
CA ALA A 663 4.82 -23.72 -27.08
C ALA A 663 5.40 -22.72 -28.08
N THR A 664 4.51 -21.98 -28.75
CA THR A 664 4.87 -20.90 -29.68
C THR A 664 4.09 -19.65 -29.31
N LYS A 665 4.80 -18.55 -29.05
CA LYS A 665 4.18 -17.23 -28.92
C LYS A 665 3.65 -16.78 -30.29
N ILE A 666 2.40 -16.39 -30.38
CA ILE A 666 1.75 -15.89 -31.61
C ILE A 666 1.76 -14.37 -31.65
N SER A 667 1.32 -13.71 -30.58
CA SER A 667 1.26 -12.24 -30.46
C SER A 667 1.00 -11.82 -29.01
N GLY A 668 1.19 -10.54 -28.68
CA GLY A 668 0.90 -10.00 -27.34
C GLY A 668 2.14 -9.49 -26.60
N ALA A 669 1.91 -8.99 -25.39
CA ALA A 669 2.89 -8.22 -24.62
C ALA A 669 3.93 -9.10 -23.92
N GLU A 670 3.58 -10.34 -23.54
CA GLU A 670 4.43 -11.27 -22.80
C GLU A 670 4.68 -12.55 -23.60
N GLY A 671 5.09 -13.64 -22.96
CA GLY A 671 5.20 -14.98 -23.54
C GLY A 671 4.10 -15.91 -23.06
N PHE A 672 4.47 -17.10 -22.61
CA PHE A 672 3.52 -18.16 -22.27
C PHE A 672 3.90 -18.81 -20.95
N LEU A 673 2.96 -19.53 -20.34
CA LEU A 673 3.14 -20.18 -19.06
C LEU A 673 2.84 -21.67 -19.13
N VAL A 674 3.59 -22.44 -18.34
CA VAL A 674 3.42 -23.88 -18.17
C VAL A 674 3.22 -24.18 -16.68
N GLY A 675 2.04 -24.70 -16.35
CA GLY A 675 1.64 -25.08 -14.99
C GLY A 675 2.07 -26.50 -14.63
N PHE A 676 2.50 -26.69 -13.38
CA PHE A 676 2.80 -28.00 -12.80
C PHE A 676 2.41 -27.99 -11.31
N GLY A 677 2.19 -29.16 -10.71
CA GLY A 677 1.65 -29.22 -9.35
C GLY A 677 0.29 -28.51 -9.21
N VAL A 678 -0.51 -28.48 -10.27
CA VAL A 678 -1.77 -27.73 -10.34
C VAL A 678 -2.86 -28.50 -9.60
N LYS A 679 -3.47 -27.90 -8.59
CA LYS A 679 -4.63 -28.46 -7.88
C LYS A 679 -5.88 -27.70 -8.28
N ASP A 680 -5.86 -26.39 -8.09
CA ASP A 680 -6.97 -25.49 -8.40
C ASP A 680 -6.44 -24.12 -8.83
N SER A 681 -7.33 -23.15 -9.01
CA SER A 681 -6.98 -21.79 -9.45
C SER A 681 -6.29 -20.93 -8.41
N GLY A 682 -6.18 -21.40 -7.16
CA GLY A 682 -5.44 -20.77 -6.08
C GLY A 682 -4.19 -21.53 -5.64
N ASN A 683 -4.02 -22.79 -6.05
CA ASN A 683 -2.96 -23.69 -5.59
C ASN A 683 -2.25 -24.36 -6.77
N TYR A 684 -1.12 -23.80 -7.20
CA TYR A 684 -0.37 -24.27 -8.36
C TYR A 684 1.08 -23.75 -8.36
N TYR A 685 1.92 -24.35 -9.20
CA TYR A 685 3.15 -23.72 -9.67
C TYR A 685 2.99 -23.42 -11.14
N TRP A 686 3.61 -22.34 -11.61
CA TRP A 686 3.79 -22.15 -13.04
C TRP A 686 5.19 -21.65 -13.36
N TRP A 687 5.60 -21.92 -14.58
CA TRP A 687 6.78 -21.32 -15.17
C TRP A 687 6.30 -20.24 -16.15
N ASN A 688 6.49 -18.98 -15.78
CA ASN A 688 6.21 -17.81 -16.59
C ASN A 688 7.43 -17.51 -17.47
N LEU A 689 7.28 -17.68 -18.79
CA LEU A 689 8.34 -17.47 -19.77
C LEU A 689 8.03 -16.21 -20.57
N GLY A 690 8.90 -15.20 -20.49
CA GLY A 690 8.68 -13.90 -21.12
C GLY A 690 7.60 -13.05 -20.46
N GLY A 691 7.51 -13.06 -19.12
CA GLY A 691 6.68 -12.15 -18.35
C GLY A 691 7.25 -10.72 -18.27
N TRP A 692 6.52 -9.82 -17.60
CA TRP A 692 6.87 -8.41 -17.38
C TRP A 692 7.26 -7.71 -18.69
N ASN A 693 6.32 -7.68 -19.65
CA ASN A 693 6.54 -7.18 -21.01
C ASN A 693 7.67 -7.91 -21.76
N ASN A 694 7.77 -9.24 -21.60
CA ASN A 694 8.72 -10.09 -22.32
C ASN A 694 10.20 -9.83 -21.98
N THR A 695 10.47 -9.45 -20.73
CA THR A 695 11.83 -9.13 -20.25
C THR A 695 12.35 -10.11 -19.21
N GLN A 696 11.46 -10.87 -18.56
CA GLN A 696 11.81 -11.75 -17.44
C GLN A 696 11.12 -13.11 -17.56
N GLY A 697 11.72 -14.13 -16.96
CA GLY A 697 11.09 -15.42 -16.73
C GLY A 697 11.17 -15.75 -15.25
N ALA A 698 10.11 -16.36 -14.74
CA ALA A 698 9.98 -16.66 -13.32
C ALA A 698 9.24 -17.98 -13.08
N VAL A 699 9.50 -18.59 -11.93
CA VAL A 699 8.60 -19.59 -11.35
C VAL A 699 7.88 -18.95 -10.19
N GLU A 700 6.56 -18.97 -10.24
CA GLU A 700 5.73 -18.51 -9.14
C GLU A 700 4.93 -19.70 -8.59
N LYS A 701 4.79 -19.72 -7.26
CA LYS A 701 3.93 -20.63 -6.52
C LYS A 701 2.74 -19.84 -6.01
N ALA A 702 1.53 -20.34 -6.27
CA ALA A 702 0.31 -19.82 -5.69
C ALA A 702 -0.15 -20.73 -4.54
N VAL A 703 -0.50 -20.13 -3.40
CA VAL A 703 -1.15 -20.79 -2.26
C VAL A 703 -2.36 -19.96 -1.86
N ASN A 704 -3.55 -20.56 -1.95
CA ASN A 704 -4.83 -19.87 -1.72
C ASN A 704 -4.98 -18.56 -2.52
N GLY A 705 -4.41 -18.51 -3.73
CA GLY A 705 -4.48 -17.37 -4.65
C GLY A 705 -3.41 -16.28 -4.45
N ALA A 706 -2.69 -16.28 -3.32
CA ALA A 706 -1.53 -15.41 -3.12
C ALA A 706 -0.28 -16.06 -3.72
N LYS A 707 0.63 -15.26 -4.28
CA LYS A 707 1.81 -15.74 -5.01
C LYS A 707 3.11 -15.39 -4.30
N THR A 708 4.09 -16.26 -4.52
CA THR A 708 5.50 -16.06 -4.17
C THR A 708 6.37 -16.48 -5.35
N THR A 709 7.42 -15.73 -5.63
CA THR A 709 8.38 -16.05 -6.69
C THR A 709 9.50 -16.93 -6.13
N LEU A 710 9.72 -18.10 -6.72
CA LEU A 710 10.72 -19.07 -6.28
C LEU A 710 12.07 -18.89 -6.99
N ILE A 711 12.02 -18.45 -8.25
CA ILE A 711 13.19 -18.08 -9.04
C ILE A 711 12.75 -17.08 -10.10
N ALA A 712 13.56 -16.05 -10.35
CA ALA A 712 13.36 -15.10 -11.42
C ALA A 712 14.68 -14.69 -12.05
N LYS A 713 14.68 -14.52 -13.38
CA LYS A 713 15.85 -14.03 -14.14
C LYS A 713 15.44 -13.49 -15.51
N PRO A 714 16.28 -12.71 -16.20
CA PRO A 714 16.00 -12.25 -17.55
C PRO A 714 15.66 -13.39 -18.51
N ASN A 715 14.57 -13.24 -19.27
CA ASN A 715 14.14 -14.20 -20.28
C ASN A 715 13.18 -13.53 -21.27
N THR A 716 13.40 -13.76 -22.56
CA THR A 716 12.58 -13.21 -23.65
C THR A 716 12.18 -14.35 -24.58
N ILE A 717 10.90 -14.36 -24.96
CA ILE A 717 10.31 -15.32 -25.89
C ILE A 717 10.10 -14.65 -27.24
N GLU A 718 10.64 -15.26 -28.29
CA GLU A 718 10.53 -14.80 -29.67
C GLU A 718 9.17 -15.20 -30.27
N THR A 719 8.49 -14.24 -30.88
CA THR A 719 7.23 -14.49 -31.57
C THR A 719 7.47 -15.39 -32.79
N GLY A 720 6.67 -16.45 -32.93
CA GLY A 720 6.77 -17.42 -34.02
C GLY A 720 7.80 -18.53 -33.82
N HIS A 721 8.67 -18.43 -32.80
CA HIS A 721 9.59 -19.49 -32.42
C HIS A 721 8.89 -20.54 -31.55
N THR A 722 9.10 -21.82 -31.86
CA THR A 722 8.56 -22.94 -31.08
C THR A 722 9.62 -23.43 -30.12
N TYR A 723 9.31 -23.39 -28.83
CA TYR A 723 10.21 -23.80 -27.76
C TYR A 723 9.87 -25.21 -27.27
N ASP A 724 10.89 -26.02 -27.01
CA ASP A 724 10.76 -27.29 -26.30
C ASP A 724 10.91 -27.05 -24.79
N ILE A 725 9.83 -27.25 -24.04
CA ILE A 725 9.76 -26.92 -22.61
C ILE A 725 9.67 -28.20 -21.81
N LYS A 726 10.53 -28.36 -20.81
CA LYS A 726 10.52 -29.51 -19.90
C LYS A 726 10.61 -29.10 -18.44
N ALA A 727 9.71 -29.61 -17.61
CA ALA A 727 9.78 -29.53 -16.15
C ALA A 727 9.98 -30.93 -15.56
N GLN A 728 11.02 -31.11 -14.75
CA GLN A 728 11.33 -32.36 -14.05
C GLN A 728 11.09 -32.17 -12.55
N ILE A 729 10.06 -32.81 -12.02
CA ILE A 729 9.64 -32.70 -10.62
C ILE A 729 10.13 -33.92 -9.86
N ARG A 730 10.89 -33.77 -8.77
CA ARG A 730 11.36 -34.86 -7.91
C ARG A 730 11.29 -34.43 -6.44
N GLY A 731 10.32 -34.96 -5.70
CA GLY A 731 10.01 -34.50 -4.36
C GLY A 731 9.68 -33.00 -4.35
N THR A 732 10.47 -32.21 -3.62
CA THR A 732 10.39 -30.74 -3.54
C THR A 732 11.24 -30.03 -4.60
N LYS A 733 12.10 -30.75 -5.30
CA LYS A 733 13.04 -30.21 -6.27
C LYS A 733 12.43 -30.20 -7.68
N VAL A 734 12.59 -29.08 -8.37
CA VAL A 734 12.19 -28.93 -9.77
C VAL A 734 13.37 -28.47 -10.60
N THR A 735 13.56 -29.09 -11.77
CA THR A 735 14.52 -28.67 -12.79
C THR A 735 13.77 -28.32 -14.07
N LEU A 736 14.05 -27.16 -14.62
CA LEU A 736 13.38 -26.58 -15.77
C LEU A 736 14.35 -26.49 -16.94
N LEU A 737 13.95 -26.99 -18.10
CA LEU A 737 14.73 -26.97 -19.32
C LEU A 737 13.94 -26.27 -20.44
N LEU A 738 14.61 -25.38 -21.14
CA LEU A 738 14.12 -24.68 -22.33
C LEU A 738 15.06 -25.02 -23.48
N ASP A 739 14.55 -25.60 -24.56
CA ASP A 739 15.30 -26.10 -25.71
C ASP A 739 16.44 -27.06 -25.32
N GLY A 740 16.15 -27.93 -24.34
CA GLY A 740 17.09 -28.91 -23.81
C GLY A 740 18.19 -28.34 -22.92
N GLN A 741 18.27 -27.02 -22.73
CA GLN A 741 19.21 -26.37 -21.82
C GLN A 741 18.55 -26.14 -20.46
N VAL A 742 19.29 -26.37 -19.36
CA VAL A 742 18.79 -26.05 -18.02
C VAL A 742 18.55 -24.55 -17.92
N TRP A 743 17.28 -24.17 -17.83
CA TRP A 743 16.88 -22.81 -17.58
C TRP A 743 17.00 -22.49 -16.09
N GLY A 744 16.57 -23.37 -15.18
CA GLY A 744 16.66 -23.13 -13.75
C GLY A 744 16.35 -24.36 -12.92
N SER A 745 16.66 -24.30 -11.63
CA SER A 745 16.24 -25.31 -10.66
C SER A 745 16.02 -24.64 -9.31
N PHE A 746 15.02 -25.12 -8.58
CA PHE A 746 14.73 -24.69 -7.22
C PHE A 746 14.33 -25.91 -6.36
N ASP A 747 14.37 -25.73 -5.05
CA ASP A 747 13.96 -26.74 -4.07
C ASP A 747 13.00 -26.09 -3.07
N ASP A 748 11.70 -26.44 -3.15
CA ASP A 748 10.67 -25.91 -2.25
C ASP A 748 10.64 -26.73 -0.94
N ASN A 749 11.78 -26.71 -0.23
CA ASN A 749 12.03 -27.52 0.95
C ASN A 749 11.99 -26.74 2.27
N ALA A 750 11.58 -25.46 2.23
CA ALA A 750 11.57 -24.59 3.39
C ALA A 750 10.63 -25.12 4.49
N VAL A 751 11.12 -25.12 5.73
CA VAL A 751 10.33 -25.47 6.92
C VAL A 751 9.42 -24.30 7.25
N THR A 752 8.13 -24.56 7.42
CA THR A 752 7.16 -23.55 7.85
C THR A 752 7.05 -23.59 9.38
N GLU A 753 7.27 -22.44 10.03
CA GLU A 753 7.17 -22.26 11.48
C GLU A 753 5.86 -21.50 11.83
N PRO A 754 4.71 -22.20 11.99
CA PRO A 754 3.44 -21.55 12.31
C PRO A 754 3.36 -21.07 13.77
N PHE A 755 4.29 -21.50 14.62
CA PHE A 755 4.45 -21.02 15.98
C PHE A 755 5.73 -20.20 16.07
N ALA A 756 5.61 -18.94 16.48
CA ALA A 756 6.74 -18.02 16.60
C ALA A 756 6.69 -17.28 17.93
N GLN A 757 7.87 -16.90 18.43
CA GLN A 757 7.99 -16.17 19.69
C GLN A 757 9.16 -15.20 19.66
N VAL A 758 9.00 -14.10 20.40
CA VAL A 758 10.12 -13.26 20.83
C VAL A 758 9.80 -12.73 22.23
N VAL A 759 10.84 -12.58 23.05
CA VAL A 759 10.75 -11.94 24.35
C VAL A 759 11.56 -10.66 24.32
N THR A 760 10.95 -9.57 24.75
CA THR A 760 11.62 -8.28 24.91
C THR A 760 11.49 -7.78 26.34
N ARG A 761 12.33 -6.81 26.69
CA ARG A 761 12.35 -6.17 28.00
C ARG A 761 11.95 -4.72 27.87
N ASP A 762 11.00 -4.30 28.68
CA ASP A 762 10.69 -2.89 28.94
C ASP A 762 11.41 -2.48 30.22
N VAL A 763 12.49 -1.71 30.06
CA VAL A 763 13.40 -1.32 31.13
C VAL A 763 12.72 -0.34 32.08
N ALA A 764 11.97 0.63 31.54
CA ALA A 764 11.28 1.64 32.32
C ALA A 764 10.16 1.02 33.19
N ALA A 765 9.37 0.10 32.61
CA ALA A 765 8.29 -0.59 33.32
C ALA A 765 8.77 -1.77 34.16
N LYS A 766 10.04 -2.19 34.02
CA LYS A 766 10.62 -3.41 34.62
C LYS A 766 9.80 -4.65 34.24
N GLN A 767 9.48 -4.80 32.97
CA GLN A 767 8.65 -5.89 32.45
C GLN A 767 9.40 -6.74 31.43
N LEU A 768 9.10 -8.05 31.42
CA LEU A 768 9.32 -8.89 30.26
C LEU A 768 8.02 -8.90 29.44
N ILE A 769 8.14 -8.78 28.13
CA ILE A 769 7.02 -8.88 27.19
C ILE A 769 7.23 -10.16 26.39
N VAL A 770 6.43 -11.18 26.69
CA VAL A 770 6.44 -12.44 25.94
C VAL A 770 5.42 -12.33 24.82
N LYS A 771 5.89 -12.37 23.57
CA LYS A 771 5.07 -12.28 22.35
C LYS A 771 5.05 -13.64 21.70
N VAL A 772 3.86 -14.18 21.49
CA VAL A 772 3.66 -15.50 20.89
C VAL A 772 2.63 -15.40 19.78
N VAL A 773 2.97 -15.97 18.64
CA VAL A 773 2.07 -16.12 17.49
C VAL A 773 1.83 -17.61 17.27
N ASN A 774 0.56 -17.99 17.22
CA ASN A 774 0.09 -19.32 16.89
C ASN A 774 -0.76 -19.26 15.61
N ALA A 775 -0.12 -19.37 14.46
CA ALA A 775 -0.73 -19.35 13.12
C ALA A 775 -1.16 -20.76 12.65
N GLN A 776 -1.66 -21.58 13.58
CA GLN A 776 -2.10 -22.95 13.30
C GLN A 776 -3.52 -23.17 13.84
N ASP A 777 -4.21 -24.18 13.31
CA ASP A 777 -5.59 -24.53 13.69
C ASP A 777 -5.70 -25.36 14.98
N ALA A 778 -4.57 -25.59 15.66
CA ALA A 778 -4.48 -26.34 16.91
C ALA A 778 -4.03 -25.43 18.06
N PRO A 779 -4.59 -25.60 19.28
CA PRO A 779 -4.08 -24.91 20.45
C PRO A 779 -2.62 -25.28 20.70
N ALA A 780 -1.80 -24.33 21.16
CA ALA A 780 -0.42 -24.59 21.56
C ALA A 780 -0.33 -24.60 23.10
N ARG A 781 -0.17 -25.78 23.70
CA ARG A 781 0.11 -25.92 25.13
C ARG A 781 1.60 -25.69 25.35
N THR A 782 1.93 -24.54 25.92
CA THR A 782 3.32 -24.07 26.01
C THR A 782 3.77 -23.95 27.44
N THR A 783 4.88 -24.61 27.78
CA THR A 783 5.62 -24.34 29.02
C THR A 783 6.56 -23.16 28.79
N ILE A 784 6.39 -22.09 29.56
CA ILE A 784 7.21 -20.88 29.51
C ILE A 784 8.16 -20.90 30.70
N ASN A 785 9.45 -21.06 30.41
CA ASN A 785 10.53 -21.02 31.38
C ASN A 785 11.22 -19.67 31.30
N LEU A 786 10.96 -18.79 32.27
CA LEU A 786 11.60 -17.47 32.36
C LEU A 786 13.06 -17.53 32.89
N GLY A 787 13.54 -18.72 33.24
CA GLY A 787 14.87 -18.96 33.80
C GLY A 787 14.90 -18.95 35.33
N THR A 788 15.87 -19.66 35.92
CA THR A 788 15.95 -19.93 37.38
C THR A 788 16.19 -18.69 38.24
N GLY A 789 16.68 -17.59 37.63
CA GLY A 789 16.89 -16.30 38.30
C GLY A 789 15.71 -15.33 38.22
N ALA A 790 14.68 -15.62 37.42
CA ALA A 790 13.58 -14.69 37.20
C ALA A 790 12.72 -14.52 38.48
N ARG A 791 12.64 -13.30 38.99
CA ARG A 791 11.69 -12.94 40.05
C ARG A 791 10.54 -12.18 39.44
N VAL A 792 9.34 -12.77 39.49
CA VAL A 792 8.15 -12.21 38.84
C VAL A 792 6.97 -12.10 39.80
N MET A 793 6.03 -11.23 39.46
CA MET A 793 4.72 -11.16 40.11
C MET A 793 3.83 -12.31 39.62
N ASP A 794 2.92 -12.79 40.48
CA ASP A 794 1.95 -13.85 40.16
C ASP A 794 0.93 -13.44 39.06
N ARG A 795 0.82 -12.13 38.81
CA ARG A 795 -0.13 -11.55 37.87
C ARG A 795 0.59 -10.90 36.70
N ALA A 796 0.06 -11.11 35.49
CA ALA A 796 0.49 -10.44 34.28
C ALA A 796 -0.72 -9.93 33.49
N GLN A 797 -0.53 -8.87 32.71
CA GLN A 797 -1.49 -8.46 31.70
C GLN A 797 -1.29 -9.34 30.46
N MET A 798 -2.38 -9.80 29.86
CA MET A 798 -2.36 -10.58 28.63
C MET A 798 -3.31 -9.96 27.62
N THR A 799 -2.81 -9.66 26.43
CA THR A 799 -3.60 -9.17 25.30
C THR A 799 -3.57 -10.19 24.19
N VAL A 800 -4.74 -10.57 23.68
CA VAL A 800 -4.90 -11.61 22.65
C VAL A 800 -5.71 -11.05 21.49
N ILE A 801 -5.26 -11.32 20.26
CA ILE A 801 -6.08 -11.27 19.05
C ILE A 801 -6.25 -12.71 18.58
N SER A 802 -7.48 -13.14 18.32
CA SER A 802 -7.83 -14.47 17.81
C SER A 802 -9.18 -14.41 17.12
N GLY A 803 -9.47 -15.35 16.23
CA GLY A 803 -10.74 -15.41 15.50
C GLY A 803 -10.71 -16.48 14.42
N ASP A 804 -11.68 -16.42 13.51
CA ASP A 804 -11.64 -17.24 12.30
C ASP A 804 -10.48 -16.74 11.41
N PRO A 805 -9.53 -17.60 10.99
CA PRO A 805 -8.42 -17.20 10.13
C PRO A 805 -8.85 -16.57 8.80
N GLN A 806 -10.08 -16.81 8.33
CA GLN A 806 -10.62 -16.23 7.10
C GLN A 806 -11.36 -14.90 7.30
N GLU A 807 -11.58 -14.45 8.53
CA GLU A 807 -12.25 -13.18 8.80
C GLU A 807 -11.34 -11.97 8.52
N LEU A 808 -11.97 -10.90 8.06
CA LEU A 808 -11.36 -9.58 7.81
C LEU A 808 -12.19 -8.50 8.50
N ASN A 809 -11.52 -7.42 8.89
CA ASN A 809 -12.18 -6.21 9.36
C ASN A 809 -12.66 -5.37 8.18
N THR A 810 -13.92 -4.96 8.21
CA THR A 810 -14.61 -4.18 7.18
C THR A 810 -15.24 -2.94 7.79
N ARG A 811 -15.80 -2.07 6.93
CA ARG A 811 -16.58 -0.89 7.35
C ARG A 811 -17.67 -1.25 8.37
N THR A 812 -18.38 -2.36 8.16
CA THR A 812 -19.59 -2.71 8.94
C THR A 812 -19.34 -3.75 10.03
N ALA A 813 -18.25 -4.51 9.94
CA ALA A 813 -17.91 -5.55 10.90
C ALA A 813 -16.39 -5.61 11.15
N GLN A 814 -15.99 -5.44 12.39
CA GLN A 814 -14.59 -5.53 12.83
C GLN A 814 -14.44 -6.64 13.88
N PRO A 815 -14.59 -7.93 13.48
CA PRO A 815 -14.56 -9.05 14.42
C PRO A 815 -13.17 -9.29 15.02
N ILE A 816 -12.12 -8.95 14.29
CA ILE A 816 -10.73 -9.14 14.71
C ILE A 816 -10.27 -7.92 15.52
N LYS A 817 -10.11 -8.09 16.83
CA LYS A 817 -9.72 -7.01 17.75
C LYS A 817 -9.00 -7.55 18.98
N PRO A 818 -8.14 -6.75 19.63
CA PRO A 818 -7.44 -7.18 20.83
C PRO A 818 -8.38 -7.27 22.04
N VAL A 819 -8.22 -8.35 22.82
CA VAL A 819 -8.88 -8.54 24.11
C VAL A 819 -7.82 -8.58 25.20
N THR A 820 -7.91 -7.65 26.15
CA THR A 820 -6.99 -7.57 27.29
C THR A 820 -7.59 -8.18 28.54
N SER A 821 -6.82 -8.99 29.24
CA SER A 821 -7.19 -9.65 30.49
C SER A 821 -6.04 -9.64 31.50
N THR A 822 -6.32 -10.00 32.75
CA THR A 822 -5.27 -10.28 33.75
C THR A 822 -5.22 -11.77 34.02
N ILE A 823 -4.02 -12.33 33.98
CA ILE A 823 -3.77 -13.75 34.22
C ILE A 823 -3.11 -13.92 35.60
N LYS A 824 -3.29 -15.08 36.22
CA LYS A 824 -2.68 -15.48 37.51
C LYS A 824 -1.84 -16.73 37.32
N GLY A 825 -1.04 -17.09 38.31
CA GLY A 825 -0.17 -18.28 38.25
C GLY A 825 1.11 -18.02 37.47
N VAL A 826 1.50 -16.75 37.28
CA VAL A 826 2.77 -16.41 36.63
C VAL A 826 3.90 -16.66 37.62
N ALA A 827 4.75 -17.60 37.27
CA ALA A 827 5.88 -18.04 38.07
C ALA A 827 7.14 -18.10 37.18
N PRO A 828 8.34 -18.36 37.73
CA PRO A 828 9.55 -18.52 36.90
C PRO A 828 9.40 -19.61 35.82
N THR A 829 8.56 -20.61 36.07
CA THR A 829 8.05 -21.55 35.07
C THR A 829 6.54 -21.64 35.19
N PHE A 830 5.82 -21.50 34.10
CA PHE A 830 4.36 -21.64 34.05
C PHE A 830 3.89 -22.13 32.69
N THR A 831 2.72 -22.75 32.63
CA THR A 831 2.14 -23.25 31.37
C THR A 831 0.97 -22.37 30.94
N ARG A 832 0.87 -22.11 29.63
CA ARG A 832 -0.29 -21.45 29.01
C ARG A 832 -0.73 -22.23 27.77
N ILE A 833 -2.01 -22.15 27.46
CA ILE A 833 -2.53 -22.57 26.17
C ILE A 833 -2.70 -21.29 25.35
N PHE A 834 -2.04 -21.24 24.20
CA PHE A 834 -2.27 -20.21 23.19
C PHE A 834 -3.31 -20.74 22.22
N GLU A 835 -4.40 -20.00 22.02
CA GLU A 835 -5.52 -20.41 21.17
C GLU A 835 -5.07 -20.62 19.72
N PRO A 836 -5.76 -21.47 18.94
CA PRO A 836 -5.59 -21.53 17.49
C PRO A 836 -5.70 -20.13 16.87
N ASN A 837 -4.97 -19.91 15.78
CA ASN A 837 -5.04 -18.68 14.98
C ASN A 837 -5.03 -17.41 15.85
N SER A 838 -3.98 -17.26 16.67
CA SER A 838 -3.89 -16.16 17.65
C SER A 838 -2.52 -15.50 17.73
N VAL A 839 -2.51 -14.24 18.15
CA VAL A 839 -1.31 -13.54 18.63
C VAL A 839 -1.55 -13.08 20.07
N THR A 840 -0.58 -13.32 20.94
CA THR A 840 -0.68 -13.10 22.37
C THR A 840 0.54 -12.34 22.89
N PHE A 841 0.28 -11.30 23.68
CA PHE A 841 1.29 -10.52 24.39
C PHE A 841 1.07 -10.67 25.89
N ILE A 842 2.08 -11.16 26.62
CA ILE A 842 2.05 -11.29 28.08
C ILE A 842 3.08 -10.33 28.68
N ARG A 843 2.62 -9.31 29.40
CA ARG A 843 3.48 -8.36 30.12
C ARG A 843 3.70 -8.84 31.54
N VAL A 844 4.84 -9.44 31.79
CA VAL A 844 5.25 -10.03 33.07
C VAL A 844 6.05 -9.02 33.88
N GLN A 845 5.52 -8.64 35.04
CA GLN A 845 6.21 -7.73 35.95
C GLN A 845 7.38 -8.44 36.65
N THR A 846 8.59 -7.92 36.49
CA THR A 846 9.78 -8.38 37.23
C THR A 846 9.90 -7.66 38.58
N LYS A 847 10.45 -8.34 39.59
CA LYS A 847 10.61 -7.86 40.98
C LYS A 847 11.99 -7.31 41.27
#